data_AF-A0A9E0LJL0-F1
#
_entry.id   AF-A0A9E0LJL0-F1
#
_cell.length_a   1.000
_cell.length_b   1.000
_cell.length_c   1.000
_cell.angle_alpha   90.00
_cell.angle_beta   90.00
_cell.angle_gamma   90.00
#
_symmetry.space_group_name_H-M   'P 1'
#
loop_
_entity.id
_entity.type
_entity.pdbx_description
1 polymer ?
#
loop_
_entity_poly.entity_id
_entity_poly.type
_entity_poly.pdbx_seq_one_letter_code
_entity_poly.pdbx_strand_id
1 'polypeptide(L)'
;MPRIEAEAANMHSPTFQQPELHAAQDLEQQSDTSQQNSGAKLSAESSSALSNLSEFRALQENNIFKKSGETKVTSLALFDSQDQSQTNSQETTEGKTIEPTREVADSKLPSNVTTDAQGRVCKIAYPEEGKTREFGRDANGEINKLTTSTKDGHWTYTKQSGEWCLLGENNKNLVVPSFSINRQGEFTRYLDKGEVQIQGLDGKTINEHVNVIGGQIRANREGQVERVTRPDGSVLKANYEAGELTSISQTKDGTTTKFTRQNSQPKAGEDAIWQSDEAQPRSVTNLELSKNGNLSFNTADGIKHIMRSNGGEIEEGQSKGKYQFDDEGRVTSIENADGQKRRTFTYSERDLEPHTATITDKGKGQTFTFQQTQDKSGYALSTAGQRSVWQGKIKIQDDGTYTIRATDSAADKNIWDSYYADGRRQKESRTTDGTLNVFSDKGELLVSKNKSGRELTAEYDEKGLVRAEIKAQNKTTIFSRNTDDSFSSNLQSEVNPVNKLTISETDVSFIRANGDKAKLRNDDSLHVDRKDGSFVESDNSGKVIRVGLDEENYRSYTYTTNGSKIDNDTSNGRGLSQVKETTKAGGEKTWQASNPDGREFSTVSSEGFLTYQKHGKTFVEDINLAKIELRDDLQPCKLTMPNGSTRTFEYDSENKLEKITDNKVTTSGEKLQVWNKVSQGVDGTNQFESQSEGGKISTRYDVANDGSGNVYFKTKSPINKETAEATSQSTSQDNGKGDATRERVARAADLLKPSDRSDNIEDAREQLQELANASGIKLDRLTAYMDKFEKRAKEAAAEGIKGPSEEQIAKTYDNLSDLLKGKLSKDGGKEYFNAKERAQLCEQALHNISSPKRINQGQNPTCNITTGEIFTACRHPEKYADTLKQVAVEGRLFTTTGKEVVLDREAYTASPDEKVFDPERDYKGNQRNWASRIIENAGINAFTQFAPKGPATWGHRYIGRDRNGNGVNPIMGGPEIQKAVKELWGGDMPYIDHNVAPSAEQLWAYKREGNFPIGIPTLYGYNQYRQLSEQHVQTIHDVREVNGQTQVYLDDQNAGDAGWQTLPQLYGRQGLRGPAETPRGPRIVQKH
;
A
#
# COMPACT_ATOMS: atom_id res chain seq x y z
N MET A 1 45.29 61.83 -36.64
CA MET A 1 44.89 62.78 -37.70
C MET A 1 43.85 62.11 -38.58
N PRO A 2 42.76 62.76 -39.02
CA PRO A 2 41.82 63.59 -38.27
C PRO A 2 40.34 63.10 -38.33
N ARG A 3 39.51 63.75 -37.50
CA ARG A 3 38.03 63.79 -37.37
C ARG A 3 37.21 63.75 -38.67
N ILE A 4 36.00 63.16 -38.60
CA ILE A 4 34.75 63.73 -39.14
C ILE A 4 33.57 63.39 -38.20
N GLU A 5 32.75 64.41 -37.90
CA GLU A 5 31.47 64.41 -37.17
C GLU A 5 30.28 64.27 -38.13
N ALA A 6 29.15 63.70 -37.67
CA ALA A 6 27.75 63.97 -38.05
C ALA A 6 26.86 62.88 -37.40
N GLU A 7 25.61 63.05 -36.97
CA GLU A 7 24.67 64.15 -36.75
C GLU A 7 23.55 63.52 -35.87
N ALA A 8 23.02 64.27 -34.90
CA ALA A 8 21.92 63.83 -34.03
C ALA A 8 20.63 64.57 -34.40
N ALA A 9 19.53 63.83 -34.58
CA ALA A 9 18.19 64.38 -34.76
C ALA A 9 17.29 63.98 -33.57
N ASN A 10 16.85 65.00 -32.84
CA ASN A 10 15.84 64.97 -31.78
C ASN A 10 14.42 64.99 -32.39
N MET A 11 13.50 64.17 -31.88
CA MET A 11 12.07 64.49 -31.85
C MET A 11 11.39 64.00 -30.57
N HIS A 12 10.48 64.85 -30.08
CA HIS A 12 9.87 64.93 -28.76
C HIS A 12 8.98 63.75 -28.33
N SER A 13 8.94 63.52 -27.01
CA SER A 13 7.87 62.80 -26.30
C SER A 13 7.00 63.78 -25.51
N PRO A 14 5.67 63.61 -25.44
CA PRO A 14 4.79 64.47 -24.65
C PRO A 14 4.64 63.99 -23.20
N THR A 15 4.71 64.95 -22.28
CA THR A 15 4.49 64.83 -20.84
C THR A 15 2.99 64.87 -20.53
N PHE A 16 2.49 63.97 -19.67
CA PHE A 16 1.16 64.07 -19.07
C PHE A 16 1.28 64.13 -17.54
N GLN A 17 0.65 65.16 -16.97
CA GLN A 17 0.65 65.53 -15.55
C GLN A 17 -0.34 64.67 -14.74
N GLN A 18 0.05 64.32 -13.51
CA GLN A 18 -0.86 63.84 -12.46
C GLN A 18 -1.40 65.02 -11.64
N PRO A 19 -2.66 65.00 -11.17
CA PRO A 19 -3.16 65.99 -10.23
C PRO A 19 -3.01 65.53 -8.77
N GLU A 20 -2.47 66.44 -7.95
CA GLU A 20 -2.49 66.41 -6.48
C GLU A 20 -3.91 66.66 -5.94
N LEU A 21 -4.25 66.07 -4.80
CA LEU A 21 -5.49 66.34 -4.06
C LEU A 21 -5.16 66.77 -2.63
N HIS A 22 -5.62 67.98 -2.30
CA HIS A 22 -5.47 68.70 -1.04
C HIS A 22 -6.29 68.12 0.11
N ALA A 23 -5.75 68.29 1.32
CA ALA A 23 -6.45 68.16 2.60
C ALA A 23 -7.22 69.44 2.98
N ALA A 24 -8.35 69.30 3.69
CA ALA A 24 -8.92 70.31 4.58
C ALA A 24 -9.92 69.69 5.58
N GLN A 25 -10.09 70.39 6.70
CA GLN A 25 -10.50 69.97 8.04
C GLN A 25 -12.00 70.13 8.40
N ASP A 26 -12.39 69.45 9.49
CA ASP A 26 -13.29 69.80 10.62
C ASP A 26 -14.67 70.46 10.40
N LEU A 27 -15.72 69.83 10.99
CA LEU A 27 -16.60 70.46 11.99
C LEU A 27 -17.61 69.47 12.64
N GLU A 28 -18.02 69.85 13.85
CA GLU A 28 -18.64 69.13 14.96
C GLU A 28 -20.18 68.96 14.96
N GLN A 29 -20.62 68.01 15.82
CA GLN A 29 -21.73 68.06 16.83
C GLN A 29 -23.16 67.50 16.59
N GLN A 30 -23.56 66.67 17.59
CA GLN A 30 -24.90 66.35 18.18
C GLN A 30 -25.90 65.51 17.36
N SER A 31 -26.71 64.56 17.88
CA SER A 31 -27.03 64.03 19.23
C SER A 31 -27.94 62.76 19.12
N ASP A 32 -27.91 61.89 20.13
CA ASP A 32 -28.99 61.03 20.69
C ASP A 32 -29.76 59.96 19.88
N THR A 33 -29.64 58.66 20.24
CA THR A 33 -30.53 57.92 21.19
C THR A 33 -30.31 56.39 21.23
N SER A 34 -30.08 55.90 22.46
CA SER A 34 -30.50 54.68 23.17
C SER A 34 -30.71 53.27 22.55
N GLN A 35 -30.22 52.30 23.37
CA GLN A 35 -30.70 50.93 23.73
C GLN A 35 -29.78 49.79 23.25
N GLN A 36 -29.52 48.70 23.99
CA GLN A 36 -29.41 48.35 25.43
C GLN A 36 -28.92 46.87 25.45
N ASN A 37 -28.21 46.44 26.50
CA ASN A 37 -28.04 45.04 26.98
C ASN A 37 -26.99 44.16 26.25
N SER A 38 -25.78 43.98 26.82
CA SER A 38 -25.35 43.08 27.95
C SER A 38 -24.82 41.74 27.40
N GLY A 39 -23.60 41.26 27.62
CA GLY A 39 -22.60 41.54 28.63
C GLY A 39 -22.41 40.29 29.50
N ALA A 40 -21.27 39.58 29.36
CA ALA A 40 -20.56 38.86 30.43
C ALA A 40 -19.30 38.14 29.92
N LYS A 41 -18.14 38.77 30.14
CA LYS A 41 -16.83 38.12 30.35
C LYS A 41 -16.52 38.26 31.84
N LEU A 42 -16.03 37.21 32.49
CA LEU A 42 -15.48 37.29 33.84
C LEU A 42 -14.01 36.91 33.84
N SER A 43 -13.24 37.77 34.50
CA SER A 43 -11.80 37.79 34.72
C SER A 43 -11.40 37.06 36.00
N ALA A 44 -10.10 36.81 36.10
CA ALA A 44 -9.38 36.26 37.24
C ALA A 44 -9.39 37.18 38.48
N GLU A 45 -9.24 36.59 39.67
CA GLU A 45 -8.18 36.86 40.66
C GLU A 45 -8.49 36.17 42.00
N SER A 46 -7.52 35.42 42.56
CA SER A 46 -6.97 35.59 43.92
C SER A 46 -6.21 34.34 44.43
N SER A 47 -4.90 34.50 44.53
CA SER A 47 -3.97 33.81 45.44
C SER A 47 -4.10 34.43 46.85
N SER A 48 -4.11 33.72 47.98
CA SER A 48 -2.99 33.00 48.61
C SER A 48 -3.38 32.67 50.08
N ALA A 49 -2.89 31.55 50.62
CA ALA A 49 -2.26 31.42 51.97
C ALA A 49 -2.38 30.00 52.60
N LEU A 50 -1.22 29.49 53.05
CA LEU A 50 -0.97 28.48 54.12
C LEU A 50 -1.27 26.99 53.79
N SER A 51 -0.26 26.17 53.50
CA SER A 51 0.67 25.49 54.44
C SER A 51 0.02 24.37 55.27
N ASN A 52 0.23 23.11 54.86
CA ASN A 52 0.50 21.99 55.77
C ASN A 52 1.05 20.79 54.99
N LEU A 53 2.32 20.45 55.26
CA LEU A 53 3.11 19.42 54.58
C LEU A 53 3.15 18.09 55.38
N SER A 54 2.20 17.86 56.28
CA SER A 54 2.18 16.71 57.20
C SER A 54 1.09 15.67 56.90
N GLU A 55 0.10 15.96 56.05
CA GLU A 55 -0.98 15.02 55.70
C GLU A 55 -0.71 14.18 54.45
N PHE A 56 0.31 14.52 53.66
CA PHE A 56 0.68 13.76 52.46
C PHE A 56 1.51 12.49 52.76
N ARG A 57 2.07 12.37 53.97
CA ARG A 57 2.81 11.17 54.43
C ARG A 57 1.91 10.11 55.07
N ALA A 58 0.69 10.45 55.48
CA ALA A 58 -0.23 9.51 56.15
C ALA A 58 -1.17 8.76 55.18
N LEU A 59 -1.20 9.12 53.89
CA LEU A 59 -2.02 8.47 52.85
C LEU A 59 -1.25 7.45 52.00
N GLN A 60 0.06 7.25 52.23
CA GLN A 60 0.85 6.22 51.54
C GLN A 60 0.89 4.86 52.24
N GLU A 61 0.38 4.74 53.47
CA GLU A 61 0.52 3.50 54.27
C GLU A 61 -0.70 2.57 54.29
N ASN A 62 -1.82 2.90 53.62
CA ASN A 62 -3.00 2.04 53.61
C ASN A 62 -3.58 1.78 52.21
N ASN A 63 -3.15 0.64 51.65
CA ASN A 63 -3.84 -0.27 50.74
C ASN A 63 -3.98 0.00 49.22
N ILE A 64 -3.50 -1.03 48.49
CA ILE A 64 -3.97 -1.59 47.20
C ILE A 64 -3.72 -0.74 45.94
N PHE A 65 -2.50 -0.82 45.41
CA PHE A 65 -2.26 -1.04 43.97
C PHE A 65 -0.86 -1.68 43.82
N LYS A 66 -0.82 -2.98 43.48
CA LYS A 66 0.43 -3.69 43.17
C LYS A 66 1.00 -3.15 41.86
N LYS A 67 2.18 -2.55 41.90
CA LYS A 67 3.02 -2.27 40.72
C LYS A 67 3.49 -3.61 40.13
N SER A 68 2.98 -3.97 38.96
CA SER A 68 3.57 -5.00 38.09
C SER A 68 4.69 -4.39 37.28
N GLY A 69 5.94 -4.67 37.66
CA GLY A 69 7.12 -4.16 36.98
C GLY A 69 8.38 -4.88 37.41
N GLU A 70 8.29 -6.21 37.59
CA GLU A 70 9.44 -7.09 37.68
C GLU A 70 9.41 -8.01 36.46
N THR A 71 10.50 -7.99 35.70
CA THR A 71 10.74 -8.94 34.61
C THR A 71 10.91 -10.31 35.24
N LYS A 72 9.81 -11.08 35.28
CA LYS A 72 9.85 -12.50 35.61
C LYS A 72 10.76 -13.22 34.61
N VAL A 73 11.93 -13.66 35.07
CA VAL A 73 12.61 -14.79 34.46
C VAL A 73 11.83 -16.03 34.86
N THR A 74 10.75 -16.31 34.15
CA THR A 74 10.15 -17.65 34.16
C THR A 74 11.11 -18.54 33.40
N SER A 75 12.01 -19.22 34.11
CA SER A 75 12.60 -20.45 33.58
C SER A 75 11.45 -21.44 33.41
N LEU A 76 10.94 -21.56 32.18
CA LEU A 76 10.12 -22.72 31.83
C LEU A 76 11.01 -23.94 32.03
N ALA A 77 10.72 -24.72 33.07
CA ALA A 77 11.25 -26.06 33.22
C ALA A 77 10.59 -26.94 32.14
N LEU A 78 11.09 -26.86 30.91
CA LEU A 78 10.84 -27.85 29.86
C LEU A 78 11.80 -29.02 30.09
N PHE A 79 11.48 -29.86 31.07
CA PHE A 79 12.00 -31.23 31.15
C PHE A 79 10.85 -32.18 31.44
N ASP A 80 10.02 -32.38 30.42
CA ASP A 80 9.35 -33.64 30.15
C ASP A 80 9.02 -33.67 28.66
N SER A 81 9.87 -34.33 27.87
CA SER A 81 9.49 -34.74 26.53
C SER A 81 8.46 -35.87 26.67
N GLN A 82 7.18 -35.55 26.45
CA GLN A 82 6.19 -36.56 26.13
C GLN A 82 6.50 -37.06 24.72
N ASP A 83 7.12 -38.24 24.66
CA ASP A 83 7.28 -39.05 23.45
C ASP A 83 5.87 -39.59 23.08
N GLN A 84 5.12 -38.82 22.27
CA GLN A 84 3.94 -39.32 21.55
C GLN A 84 4.22 -39.27 20.05
N SER A 85 4.87 -40.30 19.53
CA SER A 85 4.94 -40.53 18.09
C SER A 85 3.61 -41.12 17.59
N GLN A 86 2.85 -40.34 16.83
CA GLN A 86 1.83 -40.88 15.93
C GLN A 86 2.54 -41.54 14.74
N THR A 87 2.41 -42.85 14.61
CA THR A 87 2.83 -43.60 13.42
C THR A 87 1.85 -43.36 12.28
N ASN A 88 2.27 -42.61 11.26
CA ASN A 88 1.66 -42.67 9.93
C ASN A 88 2.52 -43.57 9.05
N SER A 89 1.95 -44.70 8.63
CA SER A 89 2.54 -45.69 7.74
C SER A 89 2.20 -45.36 6.29
N GLN A 90 3.20 -45.13 5.44
CA GLN A 90 3.14 -45.50 4.03
C GLN A 90 4.54 -45.68 3.41
N GLU A 91 4.62 -46.66 2.53
CA GLU A 91 5.80 -47.33 1.97
C GLU A 91 6.72 -46.45 1.11
N THR A 92 8.03 -46.75 1.12
CA THR A 92 8.79 -47.12 -0.09
C THR A 92 10.15 -47.72 0.28
N THR A 93 10.71 -48.46 -0.67
CA THR A 93 11.54 -49.66 -0.56
C THR A 93 13.06 -49.42 -0.49
N GLU A 94 13.75 -50.39 0.11
CA GLU A 94 15.17 -50.78 -0.04
C GLU A 94 16.28 -49.82 0.41
N GLY A 95 16.80 -50.04 1.63
CA GLY A 95 18.08 -49.49 2.08
C GLY A 95 18.44 -49.82 3.52
N LYS A 96 19.14 -50.96 3.72
CA LYS A 96 20.00 -51.34 4.86
C LYS A 96 19.62 -50.77 6.25
N THR A 97 18.83 -51.53 7.00
CA THR A 97 18.47 -51.29 8.40
C THR A 97 19.71 -51.27 9.30
N ILE A 98 20.04 -50.09 9.85
CA ILE A 98 20.84 -49.98 11.08
C ILE A 98 19.80 -49.89 12.20
N GLU A 99 19.73 -50.91 13.06
CA GLU A 99 18.89 -50.86 14.24
C GLU A 99 19.37 -49.73 15.17
N PRO A 100 18.50 -48.79 15.59
CA PRO A 100 18.84 -47.90 16.69
C PRO A 100 18.76 -48.71 17.99
N THR A 101 19.92 -49.13 18.50
CA THR A 101 20.07 -49.60 19.89
C THR A 101 19.77 -48.43 20.83
N ARG A 102 18.49 -48.22 21.14
CA ARG A 102 18.03 -47.33 22.21
C ARG A 102 18.15 -48.11 23.53
N GLU A 103 19.40 -48.34 23.94
CA GLU A 103 19.73 -48.88 25.25
C GLU A 103 19.70 -47.72 26.26
N VAL A 104 18.51 -47.25 26.64
CA VAL A 104 18.37 -46.53 27.92
C VAL A 104 18.47 -47.61 28.97
N ALA A 105 19.70 -47.93 29.37
CA ALA A 105 19.93 -48.77 30.53
C ALA A 105 19.14 -48.14 31.69
N ASP A 106 18.15 -48.88 32.22
CA ASP A 106 17.53 -48.63 33.52
C ASP A 106 18.65 -48.74 34.55
N SER A 107 19.41 -47.65 34.72
CA SER A 107 20.37 -47.53 35.80
C SER A 107 19.55 -47.50 37.08
N LYS A 108 19.45 -48.67 37.71
CA LYS A 108 18.72 -48.86 38.94
C LYS A 108 19.15 -47.77 39.92
N LEU A 109 18.22 -46.87 40.25
CA LEU A 109 18.48 -45.78 41.19
C LEU A 109 19.02 -46.38 42.50
N PRO A 110 19.98 -45.71 43.15
CA PRO A 110 20.59 -46.22 44.37
C PRO A 110 19.55 -46.35 45.49
N SER A 111 19.82 -47.25 46.44
CA SER A 111 18.85 -47.65 47.48
C SER A 111 18.43 -46.52 48.43
N ASN A 112 19.13 -45.38 48.40
CA ASN A 112 18.77 -44.18 49.14
C ASN A 112 17.71 -43.32 48.43
N VAL A 113 17.23 -43.73 47.25
CA VAL A 113 16.16 -43.06 46.50
C VAL A 113 14.90 -43.91 46.52
N THR A 114 13.76 -43.27 46.72
CA THR A 114 12.44 -43.87 46.56
C THR A 114 11.71 -43.17 45.41
N THR A 115 11.02 -43.95 44.58
CA THR A 115 10.20 -43.45 43.48
C THR A 115 8.71 -43.70 43.74
N ASP A 116 7.86 -42.90 43.09
CA ASP A 116 6.41 -43.16 43.04
C ASP A 116 6.07 -44.25 42.00
N ALA A 117 4.78 -44.56 41.86
CA ALA A 117 4.28 -45.58 40.93
C ALA A 117 4.58 -45.27 39.44
N GLN A 118 4.92 -44.03 39.11
CA GLN A 118 5.30 -43.59 37.76
C GLN A 118 6.83 -43.56 37.57
N GLY A 119 7.61 -44.07 38.53
CA GLY A 119 9.06 -44.09 38.47
C GLY A 119 9.72 -42.74 38.75
N ARG A 120 8.98 -41.74 39.26
CA ARG A 120 9.53 -40.41 39.54
C ARG A 120 10.07 -40.36 40.96
N VAL A 121 11.19 -39.67 41.19
CA VAL A 121 11.78 -39.54 42.53
C VAL A 121 10.81 -38.81 43.47
N CYS A 122 10.48 -39.47 44.59
CA CYS A 122 9.62 -38.95 45.65
C CYS A 122 10.38 -38.75 46.98
N LYS A 123 11.50 -39.45 47.19
CA LYS A 123 12.34 -39.28 48.37
C LYS A 123 13.82 -39.56 48.07
N ILE A 124 14.71 -38.77 48.67
CA ILE A 124 16.17 -39.00 48.68
C ILE A 124 16.66 -38.92 50.12
N ALA A 125 17.41 -39.93 50.56
CA ALA A 125 18.17 -39.90 51.79
C ALA A 125 19.65 -39.60 51.52
N TYR A 126 20.25 -38.72 52.31
CA TYR A 126 21.66 -38.37 52.33
C TYR A 126 22.23 -38.82 53.68
N PRO A 127 22.62 -40.10 53.81
CA PRO A 127 22.92 -40.70 55.11
C PRO A 127 24.11 -40.03 55.82
N GLU A 128 25.14 -39.64 55.06
CA GLU A 128 26.33 -38.97 55.59
C GLU A 128 26.01 -37.59 56.20
N GLU A 129 25.04 -36.88 55.61
CA GLU A 129 24.54 -35.59 56.12
C GLU A 129 23.48 -35.74 57.22
N GLY A 130 22.96 -36.95 57.45
CA GLY A 130 21.78 -37.16 58.29
C GLY A 130 20.56 -36.37 57.78
N LYS A 131 20.41 -36.28 56.46
CA LYS A 131 19.43 -35.43 55.78
C LYS A 131 18.52 -36.25 54.87
N THR A 132 17.25 -35.90 54.77
CA THR A 132 16.32 -36.48 53.79
C THR A 132 15.53 -35.38 53.08
N ARG A 133 15.15 -35.63 51.83
CA ARG A 133 14.26 -34.76 51.05
C ARG A 133 13.11 -35.57 50.49
N GLU A 134 11.90 -35.07 50.64
CA GLU A 134 10.66 -35.66 50.12
C GLU A 134 9.97 -34.67 49.18
N PHE A 135 9.49 -35.15 48.04
CA PHE A 135 8.93 -34.34 46.96
C PHE A 135 7.44 -34.67 46.79
N GLY A 136 6.59 -33.66 46.97
CA GLY A 136 5.18 -33.72 46.60
C GLY A 136 4.97 -33.13 45.21
N ARG A 137 4.01 -33.70 44.48
CA ARG A 137 3.63 -33.27 43.14
C ARG A 137 2.15 -32.90 43.10
N ASP A 138 1.79 -32.02 42.17
CA ASP A 138 0.40 -31.71 41.87
C ASP A 138 -0.25 -32.76 40.95
N ALA A 139 -1.50 -32.52 40.55
CA ALA A 139 -2.26 -33.40 39.67
C ALA A 139 -1.65 -33.56 38.26
N ASN A 140 -0.83 -32.61 37.81
CA ASN A 140 -0.13 -32.67 36.52
C ASN A 140 1.22 -33.39 36.65
N GLY A 141 1.63 -33.76 37.86
CA GLY A 141 2.92 -34.38 38.12
C GLY A 141 4.07 -33.39 38.30
N GLU A 142 3.80 -32.08 38.33
CA GLU A 142 4.81 -31.08 38.63
C GLU A 142 5.12 -31.03 40.13
N ILE A 143 6.38 -30.79 40.48
CA ILE A 143 6.77 -30.69 41.89
C ILE A 143 6.24 -29.38 42.46
N ASN A 144 5.42 -29.50 43.51
CA ASN A 144 4.77 -28.39 44.19
C ASN A 144 5.04 -28.38 45.69
N LYS A 145 5.72 -29.40 46.23
CA LYS A 145 6.10 -29.48 47.64
C LYS A 145 7.46 -30.13 47.80
N LEU A 146 8.28 -29.61 48.72
CA LEU A 146 9.55 -30.19 49.13
C LEU A 146 9.60 -30.19 50.66
N THR A 147 9.84 -31.34 51.28
CA THR A 147 10.10 -31.42 52.72
C THR A 147 11.54 -31.86 52.93
N THR A 148 12.35 -31.04 53.58
CA THR A 148 13.73 -31.36 53.96
C THR A 148 13.78 -31.63 55.45
N SER A 149 14.33 -32.78 55.85
CA SER A 149 14.55 -33.14 57.26
C SER A 149 16.04 -33.28 57.52
N THR A 150 16.56 -32.66 58.56
CA THR A 150 17.93 -32.84 59.06
C THR A 150 17.89 -33.20 60.54
N LYS A 151 19.07 -33.38 61.17
CA LYS A 151 19.16 -33.52 62.64
C LYS A 151 18.65 -32.29 63.40
N ASP A 152 18.63 -31.13 62.76
CA ASP A 152 18.31 -29.84 63.36
C ASP A 152 16.84 -29.41 63.15
N GLY A 153 16.06 -30.16 62.36
CA GLY A 153 14.64 -29.89 62.16
C GLY A 153 14.05 -30.33 60.82
N HIS A 154 12.82 -29.89 60.58
CA HIS A 154 12.05 -30.17 59.37
C HIS A 154 11.56 -28.87 58.72
N TRP A 155 11.84 -28.69 57.43
CA TRP A 155 11.39 -27.54 56.64
C TRP A 155 10.52 -28.01 55.48
N THR A 156 9.36 -27.38 55.31
CA THR A 156 8.47 -27.66 54.18
C THR A 156 8.36 -26.43 53.29
N TYR A 157 8.63 -26.64 52.01
CA TYR A 157 8.49 -25.66 50.95
C TYR A 157 7.29 -26.03 50.09
N THR A 158 6.50 -25.05 49.67
CA THR A 158 5.35 -25.25 48.78
C THR A 158 5.37 -24.24 47.64
N LYS A 159 5.00 -24.65 46.44
CA LYS A 159 4.92 -23.79 45.26
C LYS A 159 3.54 -23.13 45.22
N GLN A 160 3.48 -21.81 45.37
CA GLN A 160 2.24 -21.02 45.37
C GLN A 160 2.35 -19.94 44.29
N SER A 161 1.37 -19.88 43.38
CA SER A 161 1.37 -18.92 42.25
C SER A 161 2.65 -18.96 41.40
N GLY A 162 3.30 -20.13 41.32
CA GLY A 162 4.55 -20.34 40.59
C GLY A 162 5.83 -20.12 41.41
N GLU A 163 5.74 -19.59 42.63
CA GLU A 163 6.88 -19.27 43.48
C GLU A 163 7.03 -20.27 44.63
N TRP A 164 8.27 -20.61 44.99
CA TRP A 164 8.54 -21.48 46.13
C TRP A 164 8.51 -20.70 47.43
N CYS A 165 7.75 -21.18 48.40
CA CYS A 165 7.56 -20.55 49.70
C CYS A 165 7.93 -21.53 50.82
N LEU A 166 8.76 -21.10 51.77
CA LEU A 166 8.97 -21.81 53.03
C LEU A 166 7.76 -21.60 53.95
N LEU A 167 7.16 -22.70 54.40
CA LEU A 167 6.04 -22.69 55.35
C LEU A 167 6.58 -22.49 56.77
N GLY A 168 6.52 -21.27 57.29
CA GLY A 168 6.93 -20.95 58.67
C GLY A 168 5.90 -21.40 59.72
N GLU A 169 6.34 -21.53 60.98
CA GLU A 169 5.51 -21.97 62.13
C GLU A 169 4.24 -21.12 62.37
N ASN A 170 4.20 -19.89 61.83
CA ASN A 170 3.08 -18.96 61.94
C ASN A 170 2.26 -18.80 60.64
N ASN A 171 2.35 -19.76 59.68
CA ASN A 171 1.77 -19.64 58.34
C ASN A 171 2.27 -18.41 57.53
N LYS A 172 3.38 -17.79 57.93
CA LYS A 172 4.04 -16.76 57.13
C LYS A 172 4.90 -17.45 56.06
N ASN A 173 4.51 -17.27 54.81
CA ASN A 173 5.22 -17.80 53.65
C ASN A 173 6.39 -16.87 53.30
N LEU A 174 7.61 -17.35 53.46
CA LEU A 174 8.81 -16.66 52.98
C LEU A 174 9.12 -17.16 51.58
N VAL A 175 9.15 -16.27 50.58
CA VAL A 175 9.58 -16.64 49.22
C VAL A 175 11.03 -17.07 49.29
N VAL A 176 11.32 -18.25 48.76
CA VAL A 176 12.65 -18.84 48.70
C VAL A 176 13.04 -19.11 47.26
N PRO A 177 14.34 -19.36 46.99
CA PRO A 177 14.77 -19.68 45.65
C PRO A 177 14.13 -20.97 45.11
N SER A 178 14.06 -21.09 43.79
CA SER A 178 13.36 -22.20 43.14
C SER A 178 14.11 -23.53 43.27
N PHE A 179 13.35 -24.63 43.25
CA PHE A 179 13.89 -25.99 43.28
C PHE A 179 13.42 -26.80 42.07
N SER A 180 14.26 -27.72 41.61
CA SER A 180 13.90 -28.78 40.67
C SER A 180 14.62 -30.09 41.01
N ILE A 181 14.15 -31.20 40.45
CA ILE A 181 14.83 -32.49 40.49
C ILE A 181 14.67 -33.15 39.13
N ASN A 182 15.75 -33.73 38.60
CA ASN A 182 15.68 -34.47 37.34
C ASN A 182 15.31 -35.95 37.57
N ARG A 183 15.16 -36.70 36.47
CA ARG A 183 14.81 -38.14 36.54
C ARG A 183 15.91 -38.98 37.20
N GLN A 184 17.15 -38.51 37.18
CA GLN A 184 18.30 -39.12 37.85
C GLN A 184 18.37 -38.80 39.35
N GLY A 185 17.43 -37.98 39.87
CA GLY A 185 17.36 -37.62 41.28
C GLY A 185 18.35 -36.55 41.72
N GLU A 186 19.00 -35.85 40.79
CA GLU A 186 19.84 -34.70 41.14
C GLU A 186 18.94 -33.54 41.57
N PHE A 187 19.14 -33.07 42.80
CA PHE A 187 18.39 -31.95 43.34
C PHE A 187 19.05 -30.64 42.97
N THR A 188 18.32 -29.76 42.31
CA THR A 188 18.82 -28.45 41.89
C THR A 188 18.13 -27.35 42.69
N ARG A 189 18.95 -26.48 43.27
CA ARG A 189 18.52 -25.23 43.91
C ARG A 189 19.09 -24.07 43.11
N TYR A 190 18.21 -23.25 42.55
CA TYR A 190 18.60 -21.97 41.96
C TYR A 190 18.83 -21.00 43.12
N LEU A 191 19.90 -20.22 43.10
CA LEU A 191 20.25 -19.22 44.11
C LEU A 191 20.13 -17.82 43.49
N ASP A 192 20.35 -16.79 44.30
CA ASP A 192 20.37 -15.42 43.81
C ASP A 192 21.53 -15.22 42.83
N LYS A 193 21.38 -14.26 41.92
CA LYS A 193 22.39 -13.91 40.90
C LYS A 193 22.78 -15.06 39.96
N GLY A 194 21.89 -16.04 39.79
CA GLY A 194 22.00 -17.14 38.82
C GLY A 194 22.95 -18.26 39.19
N GLU A 195 23.49 -18.26 40.41
CA GLU A 195 24.16 -19.44 40.94
C GLU A 195 23.16 -20.61 41.03
N VAL A 196 23.61 -21.82 40.72
CA VAL A 196 22.81 -23.04 40.76
C VAL A 196 23.58 -24.09 41.52
N GLN A 197 22.95 -24.65 42.54
CA GLN A 197 23.53 -25.67 43.38
C GLN A 197 22.85 -27.01 43.08
N ILE A 198 23.61 -27.95 42.51
CA ILE A 198 23.14 -29.30 42.21
C ILE A 198 23.71 -30.25 43.26
N GLN A 199 22.83 -30.90 44.02
CA GLN A 199 23.20 -31.95 44.96
C GLN A 199 22.89 -33.31 44.34
N GLY A 200 23.95 -34.08 44.05
CA GLY A 200 23.85 -35.44 43.53
C GLY A 200 23.35 -36.42 44.59
N LEU A 201 23.00 -37.63 44.18
CA LEU A 201 22.48 -38.68 45.08
C LEU A 201 23.47 -39.13 46.17
N ASP A 202 24.75 -38.86 45.98
CA ASP A 202 25.82 -39.12 46.96
C ASP A 202 25.99 -37.98 47.98
N GLY A 203 25.15 -36.93 47.91
CA GLY A 203 25.23 -35.75 48.77
C GLY A 203 26.24 -34.71 48.31
N LYS A 204 27.12 -35.03 47.34
CA LYS A 204 28.07 -34.05 46.82
C LYS A 204 27.33 -32.94 46.11
N THR A 205 27.82 -31.73 46.34
CA THR A 205 27.25 -30.52 45.82
C THR A 205 28.17 -29.95 44.75
N ILE A 206 27.58 -29.63 43.60
CA ILE A 206 28.22 -28.99 42.46
C ILE A 206 27.59 -27.61 42.31
N ASN A 207 28.42 -26.59 42.16
CA ASN A 207 27.96 -25.24 41.88
C ASN A 207 28.12 -24.97 40.38
N GLU A 208 27.06 -24.45 39.79
CA GLU A 208 26.98 -24.00 38.42
C GLU A 208 26.51 -22.54 38.40
N HIS A 209 26.68 -21.86 37.28
CA HIS A 209 26.20 -20.50 37.06
C HIS A 209 25.33 -20.47 35.82
N VAL A 210 24.07 -20.06 35.97
CA VAL A 210 23.21 -19.70 34.85
C VAL A 210 23.49 -18.26 34.52
N ASN A 211 24.13 -18.02 33.39
CA ASN A 211 24.42 -16.66 32.96
C ASN A 211 23.14 -15.93 32.51
N VAL A 212 23.25 -14.63 32.25
CA VAL A 212 22.09 -13.79 31.89
C VAL A 212 21.41 -14.23 30.59
N ILE A 213 22.15 -14.83 29.65
CA ILE A 213 21.59 -15.33 28.38
C ILE A 213 20.99 -16.76 28.49
N GLY A 214 21.00 -17.35 29.68
CA GLY A 214 20.32 -18.62 29.99
C GLY A 214 21.19 -19.87 29.88
N GLY A 215 22.48 -19.73 29.56
CA GLY A 215 23.42 -20.84 29.55
C GLY A 215 23.83 -21.25 30.97
N GLN A 216 23.72 -22.53 31.29
CA GLN A 216 24.08 -23.10 32.58
C GLN A 216 25.50 -23.68 32.53
N ILE A 217 26.41 -23.07 33.26
CA ILE A 217 27.87 -23.25 33.16
C ILE A 217 28.38 -23.92 34.42
N ARG A 218 29.10 -25.03 34.28
CA ARG A 218 29.84 -25.69 35.36
C ARG A 218 31.33 -25.42 35.16
N ALA A 219 31.97 -24.92 36.21
CA ALA A 219 33.42 -24.81 36.26
C ALA A 219 34.02 -25.92 37.12
N ASN A 220 35.21 -26.39 36.74
CA ASN A 220 36.01 -27.29 37.55
C ASN A 220 36.66 -26.54 38.74
N ARG A 221 37.47 -27.23 39.55
CA ARG A 221 38.13 -26.63 40.72
C ARG A 221 39.15 -25.55 40.38
N GLU A 222 39.73 -25.56 39.18
CA GLU A 222 40.63 -24.51 38.68
C GLU A 222 39.86 -23.32 38.07
N GLY A 223 38.53 -23.36 38.05
CA GLY A 223 37.68 -22.31 37.46
C GLY A 223 37.56 -22.39 35.93
N GLN A 224 37.93 -23.52 35.33
CA GLN A 224 37.80 -23.77 33.88
C GLN A 224 36.41 -24.35 33.59
N VAL A 225 35.79 -23.93 32.48
CA VAL A 225 34.43 -24.40 32.15
C VAL A 225 34.47 -25.84 31.67
N GLU A 226 34.00 -26.78 32.47
CA GLU A 226 33.97 -28.20 32.12
C GLU A 226 32.65 -28.63 31.48
N ARG A 227 31.55 -27.86 31.67
CA ARG A 227 30.24 -28.17 31.09
C ARG A 227 29.42 -26.92 30.83
N VAL A 228 28.72 -26.88 29.69
CA VAL A 228 27.70 -25.86 29.39
C VAL A 228 26.43 -26.56 28.96
N THR A 229 25.30 -26.26 29.60
CA THR A 229 23.96 -26.69 29.14
C THR A 229 23.25 -25.48 28.57
N ARG A 230 22.85 -25.57 27.30
CA ARG A 230 22.19 -24.49 26.59
C ARG A 230 20.66 -24.63 26.68
N PRO A 231 19.90 -23.52 26.56
CA PRO A 231 18.43 -23.55 26.52
C PRO A 231 17.84 -24.40 25.39
N ASP A 232 18.55 -24.56 24.27
CA ASP A 232 18.15 -25.44 23.16
C ASP A 232 18.33 -26.94 23.49
N GLY A 233 18.72 -27.29 24.71
CA GLY A 233 18.97 -28.64 25.17
C GLY A 233 20.36 -29.18 24.84
N SER A 234 21.17 -28.45 24.05
CA SER A 234 22.52 -28.91 23.74
C SER A 234 23.46 -28.81 24.94
N VAL A 235 24.39 -29.77 25.06
CA VAL A 235 25.33 -29.88 26.17
C VAL A 235 26.77 -29.93 25.65
N LEU A 236 27.60 -28.99 26.07
CA LEU A 236 29.05 -29.04 25.90
C LEU A 236 29.70 -29.69 27.12
N LYS A 237 30.71 -30.54 26.90
CA LYS A 237 31.62 -31.04 27.94
C LYS A 237 33.06 -30.85 27.49
N ALA A 238 33.88 -30.26 28.32
CA ALA A 238 35.28 -29.96 28.05
C ALA A 238 36.19 -30.72 29.02
N ASN A 239 37.31 -31.24 28.51
CA ASN A 239 38.34 -31.89 29.31
C ASN A 239 39.63 -31.09 29.21
N TYR A 240 40.31 -30.96 30.34
CA TYR A 240 41.55 -30.20 30.46
C TYR A 240 42.67 -31.10 31.02
N GLU A 241 43.90 -30.90 30.55
CA GLU A 241 45.11 -31.51 31.09
C GLU A 241 46.14 -30.41 31.33
N ALA A 242 46.68 -30.33 32.55
CA ALA A 242 47.61 -29.27 32.96
C ALA A 242 47.11 -27.83 32.65
N GLY A 243 45.79 -27.62 32.74
CA GLY A 243 45.15 -26.34 32.46
C GLY A 243 44.88 -26.06 30.98
N GLU A 244 45.30 -26.93 30.07
CA GLU A 244 45.06 -26.79 28.63
C GLU A 244 43.84 -27.61 28.19
N LEU A 245 42.98 -27.05 27.33
CA LEU A 245 41.87 -27.81 26.74
C LEU A 245 42.44 -28.93 25.86
N THR A 246 41.96 -30.16 26.03
CA THR A 246 42.41 -31.34 25.26
C THR A 246 41.31 -31.96 24.41
N SER A 247 40.06 -31.91 24.87
CA SER A 247 38.90 -32.31 24.07
C SER A 247 37.64 -31.55 24.50
N ILE A 248 36.72 -31.39 23.55
CA ILE A 248 35.37 -30.91 23.82
C ILE A 248 34.36 -31.79 23.08
N SER A 249 33.21 -32.05 23.69
CA SER A 249 32.10 -32.76 23.04
C SER A 249 30.82 -31.96 23.13
N GLN A 250 30.10 -31.83 22.02
CA GLN A 250 28.77 -31.26 21.96
C GLN A 250 27.75 -32.37 21.76
N THR A 251 26.77 -32.46 22.64
CA THR A 251 25.61 -33.35 22.47
C THR A 251 24.38 -32.53 22.13
N LYS A 252 23.73 -32.81 21.01
CA LYS A 252 22.47 -32.18 20.57
C LYS A 252 21.57 -33.24 19.96
N ASP A 253 20.30 -33.28 20.38
CA ASP A 253 19.31 -34.25 19.91
C ASP A 253 19.80 -35.72 20.00
N GLY A 254 20.51 -36.04 21.09
CA GLY A 254 21.09 -37.36 21.35
C GLY A 254 22.36 -37.70 20.56
N THR A 255 22.76 -36.86 19.61
CA THR A 255 24.00 -37.04 18.84
C THR A 255 25.15 -36.29 19.50
N THR A 256 26.29 -36.95 19.70
CA THR A 256 27.49 -36.34 20.28
C THR A 256 28.58 -36.22 19.21
N THR A 257 29.08 -35.00 19.00
CA THR A 257 30.31 -34.72 18.23
C THR A 257 31.43 -34.35 19.20
N LYS A 258 32.57 -35.03 19.14
CA LYS A 258 33.76 -34.76 19.94
C LYS A 258 34.90 -34.22 19.08
N PHE A 259 35.45 -33.08 19.48
CA PHE A 259 36.69 -32.53 18.95
C PHE A 259 37.85 -32.89 19.86
N THR A 260 38.91 -33.44 19.28
CA THR A 260 40.15 -33.80 20.00
C THR A 260 41.33 -33.03 19.42
N ARG A 261 42.13 -32.42 20.29
CA ARG A 261 43.35 -31.70 19.93
C ARG A 261 44.37 -32.68 19.34
N GLN A 262 44.85 -32.43 18.12
CA GLN A 262 45.78 -33.34 17.42
C GLN A 262 47.25 -33.12 17.81
N ASN A 263 47.61 -31.87 18.15
CA ASN A 263 48.99 -31.51 18.47
C ASN A 263 49.07 -31.10 19.96
N SER A 264 49.76 -31.91 20.76
CA SER A 264 49.95 -31.68 22.20
C SER A 264 50.76 -30.42 22.51
N GLN A 265 51.63 -29.97 21.59
CA GLN A 265 52.35 -28.70 21.66
C GLN A 265 52.49 -28.09 20.25
N PRO A 266 51.64 -27.13 19.85
CA PRO A 266 51.85 -26.41 18.60
C PRO A 266 53.18 -25.63 18.66
N LYS A 267 53.87 -25.51 17.54
CA LYS A 267 55.07 -24.66 17.47
C LYS A 267 54.67 -23.21 17.75
N ALA A 268 55.60 -22.41 18.26
CA ALA A 268 55.35 -20.99 18.46
C ALA A 268 54.84 -20.35 17.15
N GLY A 269 53.63 -19.81 17.17
CA GLY A 269 52.96 -19.20 16.02
C GLY A 269 52.06 -20.11 15.19
N GLU A 270 51.93 -21.39 15.53
CA GLU A 270 50.94 -22.30 14.94
C GLU A 270 49.71 -22.43 15.84
N ASP A 271 48.52 -22.41 15.24
CA ASP A 271 47.27 -22.65 15.97
C ASP A 271 47.10 -24.15 16.28
N ALA A 272 46.50 -24.48 17.42
CA ALA A 272 46.15 -25.87 17.73
C ALA A 272 45.08 -26.38 16.75
N ILE A 273 45.32 -27.55 16.15
CA ILE A 273 44.37 -28.23 15.26
C ILE A 273 43.51 -29.19 16.06
N TRP A 274 42.20 -29.13 15.83
CA TRP A 274 41.18 -29.96 16.46
C TRP A 274 40.42 -30.73 15.41
N GLN A 275 40.22 -32.02 15.62
CA GLN A 275 39.53 -32.89 14.66
C GLN A 275 38.27 -33.48 15.28
N SER A 276 37.15 -33.42 14.56
CA SER A 276 35.90 -34.09 14.97
C SER A 276 35.97 -35.60 14.77
N ASP A 277 35.19 -36.34 15.57
CA ASP A 277 34.98 -37.79 15.44
C ASP A 277 33.79 -38.17 14.53
N GLU A 278 33.26 -37.21 13.79
CA GLU A 278 32.19 -37.42 12.82
C GLU A 278 32.66 -38.34 11.68
N ALA A 279 31.71 -39.01 11.00
CA ALA A 279 32.01 -39.91 9.88
C ALA A 279 32.81 -39.23 8.76
N GLN A 280 32.62 -37.92 8.60
CA GLN A 280 33.49 -37.05 7.81
C GLN A 280 34.17 -36.07 8.78
N PRO A 281 35.38 -36.39 9.28
CA PRO A 281 36.07 -35.53 10.22
C PRO A 281 36.31 -34.15 9.63
N ARG A 282 35.94 -33.11 10.37
CA ARG A 282 36.31 -31.73 10.05
C ARG A 282 37.37 -31.24 11.01
N SER A 283 38.28 -30.44 10.48
CA SER A 283 39.34 -29.79 11.25
C SER A 283 38.99 -28.33 11.52
N VAL A 284 39.20 -27.89 12.76
CA VAL A 284 39.07 -26.49 13.17
C VAL A 284 40.32 -26.06 13.94
N THR A 285 40.59 -24.76 13.98
CA THR A 285 41.70 -24.19 14.76
C THR A 285 41.18 -23.22 15.81
N ASN A 286 42.02 -22.81 16.78
CA ASN A 286 41.66 -21.84 17.83
C ASN A 286 40.37 -22.17 18.58
N LEU A 287 40.13 -23.46 18.85
CA LEU A 287 38.98 -23.88 19.63
C LEU A 287 39.16 -23.46 21.10
N GLU A 288 38.24 -22.64 21.58
CA GLU A 288 38.24 -22.06 22.93
C GLU A 288 36.84 -22.15 23.55
N LEU A 289 36.76 -22.50 24.84
CA LEU A 289 35.55 -22.41 25.66
C LEU A 289 35.75 -21.35 26.74
N SER A 290 35.11 -20.20 26.59
CA SER A 290 35.27 -19.05 27.48
C SER A 290 34.47 -19.22 28.79
N LYS A 291 34.81 -18.42 29.81
CA LYS A 291 34.17 -18.46 31.15
C LYS A 291 32.66 -18.25 31.13
N ASN A 292 32.15 -17.48 30.17
CA ASN A 292 30.72 -17.25 29.94
C ASN A 292 30.02 -18.37 29.14
N GLY A 293 30.72 -19.47 28.88
CA GLY A 293 30.22 -20.66 28.19
C GLY A 293 30.12 -20.55 26.67
N ASN A 294 30.64 -19.48 26.06
CA ASN A 294 30.72 -19.39 24.59
C ASN A 294 31.83 -20.32 24.08
N LEU A 295 31.54 -21.06 23.03
CA LEU A 295 32.49 -21.89 22.30
C LEU A 295 32.87 -21.16 21.01
N SER A 296 34.15 -20.89 20.80
CA SER A 296 34.64 -20.32 19.55
C SER A 296 35.69 -21.18 18.88
N PHE A 297 35.75 -21.14 17.54
CA PHE A 297 36.75 -21.85 16.73
C PHE A 297 36.81 -21.23 15.33
N ASN A 298 37.91 -21.46 14.62
CA ASN A 298 38.10 -21.04 13.24
C ASN A 298 37.94 -22.24 12.29
N THR A 299 37.21 -22.04 11.20
CA THR A 299 37.12 -22.98 10.07
C THR A 299 38.26 -22.76 9.07
N ALA A 300 38.43 -23.70 8.15
CA ALA A 300 39.52 -23.69 7.18
C ALA A 300 39.49 -22.50 6.20
N ASP A 301 38.32 -21.87 6.02
CA ASP A 301 38.12 -20.65 5.25
C ASP A 301 38.45 -19.36 6.03
N GLY A 302 38.89 -19.49 7.28
CA GLY A 302 39.27 -18.38 8.15
C GLY A 302 38.10 -17.66 8.83
N ILE A 303 36.89 -18.22 8.76
CA ILE A 303 35.73 -17.72 9.50
C ILE A 303 35.83 -18.21 10.95
N LYS A 304 35.65 -17.29 11.90
CA LYS A 304 35.57 -17.61 13.33
C LYS A 304 34.12 -17.76 13.73
N HIS A 305 33.74 -18.95 14.14
CA HIS A 305 32.43 -19.26 14.68
C HIS A 305 32.45 -19.04 16.19
N ILE A 306 31.38 -18.44 16.73
CA ILE A 306 31.16 -18.23 18.17
C ILE A 306 29.76 -18.75 18.48
N MET A 307 29.68 -19.99 18.96
CA MET A 307 28.46 -20.56 19.51
C MET A 307 28.27 -20.09 20.95
N ARG A 308 27.31 -19.21 21.16
CA ARG A 308 26.98 -18.63 22.46
C ARG A 308 26.43 -19.70 23.41
N SER A 309 26.52 -19.44 24.71
CA SER A 309 25.98 -20.35 25.72
C SER A 309 24.45 -20.47 25.74
N ASN A 310 23.74 -19.63 24.98
CA ASN A 310 22.32 -19.78 24.72
C ASN A 310 21.98 -20.60 23.44
N GLY A 311 22.98 -20.94 22.64
CA GLY A 311 22.84 -21.73 21.41
C GLY A 311 22.86 -20.90 20.13
N GLY A 312 22.78 -19.56 20.21
CA GLY A 312 22.94 -18.68 19.07
C GLY A 312 24.37 -18.74 18.51
N GLU A 313 24.51 -18.68 17.19
CA GLU A 313 25.80 -18.69 16.50
C GLU A 313 26.08 -17.32 15.89
N ILE A 314 27.33 -16.88 16.04
CA ILE A 314 27.86 -15.63 15.47
C ILE A 314 29.12 -15.97 14.66
N GLU A 315 29.32 -15.27 13.55
CA GLU A 315 30.50 -15.42 12.69
C GLU A 315 31.33 -14.14 12.65
N GLU A 316 32.66 -14.26 12.74
CA GLU A 316 33.65 -13.19 12.51
C GLU A 316 34.57 -13.55 11.32
N GLY A 317 35.09 -12.56 10.60
CA GLY A 317 35.93 -12.80 9.41
C GLY A 317 36.11 -11.56 8.53
N GLN A 318 36.75 -11.71 7.37
CA GLN A 318 37.13 -10.61 6.47
C GLN A 318 35.95 -9.77 5.94
N SER A 319 34.71 -10.25 6.05
CA SER A 319 33.49 -9.52 5.66
C SER A 319 32.37 -9.64 6.70
N LYS A 320 32.73 -9.96 7.94
CA LYS A 320 31.81 -10.13 9.05
C LYS A 320 32.21 -9.18 10.17
N GLY A 321 31.27 -8.92 11.09
CA GLY A 321 31.56 -8.08 12.24
C GLY A 321 32.52 -8.74 13.22
N LYS A 322 33.02 -7.94 14.17
CA LYS A 322 33.76 -8.41 15.34
C LYS A 322 32.94 -8.15 16.60
N TYR A 323 33.00 -9.07 17.54
CA TYR A 323 32.17 -9.10 18.72
C TYR A 323 33.03 -9.20 19.98
N GLN A 324 32.56 -8.58 21.04
CA GLN A 324 33.10 -8.77 22.39
C GLN A 324 31.95 -9.15 23.32
N PHE A 325 32.26 -9.92 24.36
CA PHE A 325 31.28 -10.41 25.32
C PHE A 325 31.72 -10.12 26.75
N ASP A 326 30.77 -9.98 27.66
CA ASP A 326 31.05 -9.99 29.11
C ASP A 326 31.06 -11.41 29.69
N ASP A 327 31.36 -11.52 30.99
CA ASP A 327 31.35 -12.80 31.73
C ASP A 327 29.95 -13.44 31.82
N GLU A 328 28.89 -12.70 31.48
CA GLU A 328 27.51 -13.19 31.43
C GLU A 328 27.07 -13.61 30.01
N GLY A 329 27.97 -13.53 29.03
CA GLY A 329 27.72 -13.95 27.65
C GLY A 329 26.97 -12.92 26.80
N ARG A 330 26.75 -11.71 27.32
CA ARG A 330 26.10 -10.61 26.59
C ARG A 330 27.10 -9.91 25.68
N VAL A 331 26.64 -9.41 24.55
CA VAL A 331 27.49 -8.68 23.59
C VAL A 331 27.81 -7.29 24.14
N THR A 332 29.07 -7.00 24.39
CA THR A 332 29.55 -5.70 24.88
C THR A 332 30.12 -4.81 23.78
N SER A 333 30.48 -5.36 22.62
CA SER A 333 30.86 -4.56 21.45
C SER A 333 30.52 -5.27 20.16
N ILE A 334 30.13 -4.48 19.14
CA ILE A 334 29.97 -4.90 17.75
C ILE A 334 30.75 -3.90 16.88
N GLU A 335 31.79 -4.34 16.21
CA GLU A 335 32.48 -3.57 15.16
C GLU A 335 32.06 -4.12 13.80
N ASN A 336 31.65 -3.23 12.90
CA ASN A 336 31.29 -3.62 11.54
C ASN A 336 32.50 -4.19 10.78
N ALA A 337 32.23 -4.99 9.75
CA ALA A 337 33.25 -5.54 8.86
C ALA A 337 34.20 -4.48 8.27
N ASP A 338 33.68 -3.27 7.99
CA ASP A 338 34.46 -2.13 7.46
C ASP A 338 35.32 -1.41 8.51
N GLY A 339 35.17 -1.75 9.79
CA GLY A 339 35.81 -1.07 10.93
C GLY A 339 35.37 0.38 11.15
N GLN A 340 34.44 0.90 10.34
CA GLN A 340 33.99 2.29 10.38
C GLN A 340 33.01 2.54 11.52
N LYS A 341 32.17 1.55 11.84
CA LYS A 341 31.18 1.67 12.91
C LYS A 341 31.45 0.70 14.02
N ARG A 342 31.55 1.21 15.25
CA ARG A 342 31.65 0.41 16.47
C ARG A 342 30.51 0.76 17.40
N ARG A 343 29.82 -0.26 17.92
CA ARG A 343 28.91 -0.13 19.04
C ARG A 343 29.55 -0.73 20.28
N THR A 344 29.31 -0.11 21.42
CA THR A 344 29.69 -0.64 22.73
C THR A 344 28.49 -0.57 23.66
N PHE A 345 28.30 -1.62 24.45
CA PHE A 345 27.16 -1.77 25.34
C PHE A 345 27.65 -2.01 26.75
N THR A 346 26.98 -1.37 27.71
CA THR A 346 27.13 -1.69 29.13
C THR A 346 25.77 -2.10 29.68
N TYR A 347 25.78 -2.94 30.71
CA TYR A 347 24.58 -3.51 31.30
C TYR A 347 24.54 -3.23 32.80
N SER A 348 23.34 -3.02 33.33
CA SER A 348 23.09 -3.02 34.77
C SER A 348 22.87 -4.45 35.22
N GLU A 349 23.70 -4.93 36.14
CA GLU A 349 23.55 -6.23 36.81
C GLU A 349 23.29 -7.38 35.80
N ARG A 350 22.11 -8.02 35.91
CA ARG A 350 21.65 -9.16 35.12
C ARG A 350 20.59 -8.79 34.06
N ASP A 351 20.48 -7.51 33.69
CA ASP A 351 19.58 -7.10 32.61
C ASP A 351 20.09 -7.57 31.23
N LEU A 352 19.17 -8.00 30.36
CA LEU A 352 19.44 -8.27 28.93
C LEU A 352 19.37 -7.01 28.08
N GLU A 353 18.67 -5.97 28.55
CA GLU A 353 18.63 -4.67 27.89
C GLU A 353 19.88 -3.86 28.29
N PRO A 354 20.58 -3.22 27.35
CA PRO A 354 21.77 -2.44 27.67
C PRO A 354 21.38 -1.21 28.50
N HIS A 355 22.13 -0.97 29.57
CA HIS A 355 22.06 0.25 30.37
C HIS A 355 22.62 1.45 29.61
N THR A 356 23.73 1.25 28.88
CA THR A 356 24.20 2.23 27.90
C THR A 356 24.52 1.57 26.57
N ALA A 357 24.29 2.30 25.48
CA ALA A 357 24.74 1.96 24.15
C ALA A 357 25.47 3.16 23.55
N THR A 358 26.72 2.99 23.12
CA THR A 358 27.49 4.02 22.44
C THR A 358 27.74 3.57 21.01
N ILE A 359 27.42 4.43 20.04
CA ILE A 359 27.61 4.20 18.61
C ILE A 359 28.64 5.20 18.10
N THR A 360 29.82 4.71 17.74
CA THR A 360 30.91 5.50 17.13
C THR A 360 30.96 5.23 15.64
N ASP A 361 30.75 6.26 14.83
CA ASP A 361 30.94 6.27 13.38
C ASP A 361 32.25 7.00 13.08
N LYS A 362 33.34 6.23 12.91
CA LYS A 362 34.69 6.74 12.63
C LYS A 362 34.75 7.49 11.30
N GLY A 363 34.00 7.02 10.30
CA GLY A 363 33.94 7.66 8.98
C GLY A 363 33.33 9.05 9.02
N LYS A 364 32.43 9.32 9.97
CA LYS A 364 31.83 10.64 10.21
C LYS A 364 32.45 11.42 11.37
N GLY A 365 33.36 10.81 12.14
CA GLY A 365 33.87 11.40 13.38
C GLY A 365 32.77 11.65 14.43
N GLN A 366 31.70 10.86 14.43
CA GLN A 366 30.54 11.05 15.31
C GLN A 366 30.43 9.96 16.37
N THR A 367 29.95 10.32 17.56
CA THR A 367 29.63 9.38 18.63
C THR A 367 28.30 9.75 19.27
N PHE A 368 27.41 8.76 19.37
CA PHE A 368 26.10 8.88 20.02
C PHE A 368 26.08 7.97 21.25
N THR A 369 25.68 8.49 22.40
CA THR A 369 25.51 7.68 23.62
C THR A 369 24.07 7.70 24.07
N PHE A 370 23.47 6.52 24.15
CA PHE A 370 22.14 6.26 24.69
C PHE A 370 22.31 5.73 26.11
N GLN A 371 21.69 6.38 27.09
CA GLN A 371 21.70 5.94 28.49
C GLN A 371 20.28 5.66 28.96
N GLN A 372 20.00 4.44 29.41
CA GLN A 372 18.67 4.03 29.84
C GLN A 372 18.19 4.94 30.98
N THR A 373 16.93 5.40 30.90
CA THR A 373 16.33 6.24 31.94
C THR A 373 16.12 5.44 33.22
N GLN A 374 16.07 6.12 34.38
CA GLN A 374 15.92 5.46 35.69
C GLN A 374 14.63 4.61 35.81
N ASP A 375 13.57 5.03 35.13
CA ASP A 375 12.28 4.32 35.09
C ASP A 375 12.23 3.21 34.01
N LYS A 376 13.34 2.99 33.29
CA LYS A 376 13.47 2.04 32.18
C LYS A 376 12.46 2.26 31.04
N SER A 377 11.87 3.46 30.94
CA SER A 377 10.88 3.78 29.89
C SER A 377 11.51 4.16 28.54
N GLY A 378 12.78 4.57 28.51
CA GLY A 378 13.50 4.92 27.29
C GLY A 378 15.01 5.14 27.49
N TYR A 379 15.64 5.94 26.62
CA TYR A 379 17.05 6.31 26.74
C TYR A 379 17.28 7.82 26.60
N ALA A 380 18.10 8.43 27.44
CA ALA A 380 18.65 9.75 27.17
C ALA A 380 19.71 9.66 26.07
N LEU A 381 19.60 10.48 25.03
CA LEU A 381 20.58 10.62 23.96
C LEU A 381 21.54 11.77 24.30
N SER A 382 22.84 11.49 24.24
CA SER A 382 23.89 12.50 24.34
C SER A 382 24.79 12.49 23.10
N THR A 383 24.94 13.67 22.48
CA THR A 383 25.80 13.90 21.31
C THR A 383 26.61 15.16 21.55
N ALA A 384 27.94 15.07 21.61
CA ALA A 384 28.86 16.23 21.66
C ALA A 384 28.44 17.37 22.63
N GLY A 385 27.95 17.02 23.83
CA GLY A 385 27.54 17.99 24.86
C GLY A 385 26.07 18.42 24.82
N GLN A 386 25.30 18.06 23.80
CA GLN A 386 23.84 18.20 23.79
C GLN A 386 23.19 16.94 24.40
N ARG A 387 22.18 17.15 25.25
CA ARG A 387 21.35 16.10 25.83
C ARG A 387 19.92 16.28 25.35
N SER A 388 19.36 15.25 24.74
CA SER A 388 17.93 15.13 24.45
C SER A 388 17.41 13.83 25.04
N VAL A 389 16.13 13.76 25.37
CA VAL A 389 15.50 12.50 25.78
C VAL A 389 15.02 11.81 24.51
N TRP A 390 15.53 10.61 24.24
CA TRP A 390 15.08 9.78 23.15
C TRP A 390 14.17 8.67 23.71
N GLN A 391 12.88 8.78 23.45
CA GLN A 391 11.97 7.73 23.88
C GLN A 391 12.11 6.57 22.88
N GLY A 392 12.61 5.43 23.35
CA GLY A 392 12.80 4.27 22.50
C GLY A 392 13.39 3.06 23.20
N LYS A 393 13.57 1.96 22.47
CA LYS A 393 14.12 0.71 22.99
C LYS A 393 15.33 0.26 22.18
N ILE A 394 16.31 -0.34 22.86
CA ILE A 394 17.47 -0.98 22.24
C ILE A 394 17.46 -2.45 22.66
N LYS A 395 17.60 -3.35 21.71
CA LYS A 395 17.74 -4.80 21.96
C LYS A 395 18.93 -5.35 21.19
N ILE A 396 19.55 -6.38 21.74
CA ILE A 396 20.56 -7.17 21.04
C ILE A 396 20.04 -8.59 20.93
N GLN A 397 20.00 -9.12 19.71
CA GLN A 397 19.56 -10.46 19.39
C GLN A 397 20.69 -11.48 19.55
N ASP A 398 20.35 -12.76 19.42
CA ASP A 398 21.28 -13.85 19.67
C ASP A 398 22.38 -13.96 18.62
N ASP A 399 22.08 -13.59 17.38
CA ASP A 399 22.99 -13.48 16.22
C ASP A 399 23.85 -12.20 16.25
N GLY A 400 23.74 -11.40 17.31
CA GLY A 400 24.45 -10.14 17.46
C GLY A 400 23.87 -8.98 16.63
N THR A 401 22.69 -9.15 16.02
CA THR A 401 21.92 -8.05 15.43
C THR A 401 21.45 -7.13 16.56
N TYR A 402 21.70 -5.83 16.45
CA TYR A 402 21.12 -4.86 17.39
C TYR A 402 20.00 -4.08 16.73
N THR A 403 18.91 -3.91 17.46
CA THR A 403 17.70 -3.24 16.97
C THR A 403 17.38 -2.02 17.83
N ILE A 404 17.04 -0.91 17.19
CA ILE A 404 16.65 0.34 17.84
C ILE A 404 15.23 0.70 17.39
N ARG A 405 14.36 1.09 18.32
CA ARG A 405 13.00 1.58 17.99
C ARG A 405 12.73 2.90 18.67
N ALA A 406 12.35 3.92 17.90
CA ALA A 406 11.84 5.18 18.42
C ALA A 406 10.35 5.04 18.82
N THR A 407 9.90 5.71 19.89
CA THR A 407 8.52 5.62 20.40
C THR A 407 7.74 6.93 20.38
N ASP A 408 8.37 8.02 19.95
CA ASP A 408 7.87 9.40 19.96
C ASP A 408 6.92 9.73 18.78
N SER A 409 6.98 8.98 17.69
CA SER A 409 6.09 9.14 16.53
C SER A 409 4.92 8.15 16.59
N ALA A 410 3.67 8.63 16.54
CA ALA A 410 2.47 7.78 16.48
C ALA A 410 2.44 6.88 15.23
N ALA A 411 3.15 7.26 14.16
CA ALA A 411 3.27 6.49 12.93
C ALA A 411 4.36 5.39 13.03
N ASP A 412 5.37 5.56 13.89
CA ASP A 412 6.56 4.67 13.94
C ASP A 412 6.62 3.76 15.17
N LYS A 413 5.58 3.73 16.02
CA LYS A 413 5.60 2.97 17.31
C LYS A 413 5.92 1.48 17.18
N ASN A 414 5.82 0.92 15.98
CA ASN A 414 6.06 -0.50 15.70
C ASN A 414 7.25 -0.78 14.77
N ILE A 415 8.03 0.22 14.37
CA ILE A 415 9.17 0.03 13.45
C ILE A 415 10.48 -0.07 14.23
N TRP A 416 11.20 -1.18 14.10
CA TRP A 416 12.53 -1.42 14.62
C TRP A 416 13.56 -1.25 13.51
N ASP A 417 14.55 -0.39 13.68
CA ASP A 417 15.74 -0.39 12.84
C ASP A 417 16.69 -1.50 13.31
N SER A 418 16.86 -2.54 12.50
CA SER A 418 17.77 -3.65 12.71
C SER A 418 19.09 -3.39 11.99
N TYR A 419 20.19 -3.60 12.68
CA TYR A 419 21.53 -3.37 12.17
C TYR A 419 22.37 -4.63 12.35
N TYR A 420 22.85 -5.14 11.22
CA TYR A 420 23.71 -6.31 11.14
C TYR A 420 25.17 -5.88 11.17
N ALA A 421 26.03 -6.80 11.63
CA ALA A 421 27.46 -6.49 11.78
C ALA A 421 28.23 -6.50 10.45
N ASP A 422 27.64 -7.05 9.38
CA ASP A 422 28.10 -6.87 8.00
C ASP A 422 27.80 -5.46 7.44
N GLY A 423 27.12 -4.61 8.22
CA GLY A 423 26.76 -3.25 7.85
C GLY A 423 25.38 -3.10 7.21
N ARG A 424 24.68 -4.20 6.91
CA ARG A 424 23.29 -4.13 6.43
C ARG A 424 22.39 -3.48 7.48
N ARG A 425 21.44 -2.70 6.99
CA ARG A 425 20.36 -2.11 7.80
C ARG A 425 19.03 -2.58 7.22
N GLN A 426 18.13 -2.99 8.09
CA GLN A 426 16.75 -3.32 7.75
C GLN A 426 15.82 -2.60 8.72
N LYS A 427 14.56 -2.45 8.33
CA LYS A 427 13.50 -2.01 9.23
C LYS A 427 12.54 -3.16 9.44
N GLU A 428 12.09 -3.39 10.65
CA GLU A 428 11.11 -4.43 10.96
C GLU A 428 9.87 -3.79 11.54
N SER A 429 8.69 -4.09 11.00
CA SER A 429 7.43 -3.72 11.62
C SER A 429 6.65 -4.96 12.05
N ARG A 430 5.87 -4.83 13.13
CA ARG A 430 4.87 -5.83 13.49
C ARG A 430 3.49 -5.19 13.51
N THR A 431 2.59 -5.74 12.72
CA THR A 431 1.18 -5.38 12.70
C THR A 431 0.46 -5.90 13.94
N THR A 432 -0.77 -5.46 14.18
CA THR A 432 -1.61 -5.88 15.32
C THR A 432 -2.00 -7.35 15.25
N ASP A 433 -2.15 -7.92 14.05
CA ASP A 433 -2.37 -9.36 13.84
C ASP A 433 -1.09 -10.19 14.09
N GLY A 434 0.07 -9.54 14.25
CA GLY A 434 1.38 -10.12 14.54
C GLY A 434 2.19 -10.54 13.31
N THR A 435 1.79 -10.10 12.12
CA THR A 435 2.61 -10.20 10.89
C THR A 435 3.89 -9.41 11.06
N LEU A 436 5.02 -10.04 10.72
CA LEU A 436 6.35 -9.42 10.70
C LEU A 436 6.64 -8.94 9.29
N ASN A 437 6.81 -7.64 9.12
CA ASN A 437 7.31 -7.05 7.89
C ASN A 437 8.78 -6.67 8.07
N VAL A 438 9.61 -6.95 7.08
CA VAL A 438 11.03 -6.58 7.01
C VAL A 438 11.21 -5.74 5.77
N PHE A 439 11.83 -4.57 5.90
CA PHE A 439 12.09 -3.62 4.84
C PHE A 439 13.59 -3.38 4.68
N SER A 440 13.99 -3.00 3.46
CA SER A 440 15.32 -2.48 3.19
C SER A 440 15.53 -1.13 3.88
N ASP A 441 16.78 -0.66 3.88
CA ASP A 441 17.12 0.69 4.34
C ASP A 441 16.43 1.80 3.51
N LYS A 442 16.13 1.52 2.23
CA LYS A 442 15.34 2.37 1.32
C LYS A 442 13.83 2.33 1.59
N GLY A 443 13.36 1.44 2.48
CA GLY A 443 11.94 1.28 2.80
C GLY A 443 11.17 0.35 1.85
N GLU A 444 11.87 -0.48 1.08
CA GLU A 444 11.26 -1.49 0.21
C GLU A 444 10.94 -2.74 1.04
N LEU A 445 9.75 -3.33 0.90
CA LEU A 445 9.39 -4.53 1.65
C LEU A 445 10.20 -5.73 1.14
N LEU A 446 11.05 -6.32 1.96
CA LEU A 446 11.83 -7.52 1.63
C LEU A 446 11.09 -8.80 2.00
N VAL A 447 10.45 -8.82 3.18
CA VAL A 447 9.74 -10.00 3.69
C VAL A 447 8.48 -9.56 4.43
N SER A 448 7.36 -10.26 4.26
CA SER A 448 6.18 -10.17 5.13
C SER A 448 5.76 -11.58 5.54
N LYS A 449 5.80 -11.88 6.84
CA LYS A 449 5.50 -13.22 7.38
C LYS A 449 4.41 -13.15 8.44
N ASN A 450 3.29 -13.80 8.18
CA ASN A 450 2.15 -13.80 9.10
C ASN A 450 2.24 -14.95 10.11
N LYS A 451 1.36 -14.93 11.13
CA LYS A 451 1.31 -15.97 12.18
C LYS A 451 0.98 -17.38 11.65
N SER A 452 0.32 -17.49 10.49
CA SER A 452 0.01 -18.79 9.87
C SER A 452 1.20 -19.42 9.16
N GLY A 453 2.36 -18.74 9.14
CA GLY A 453 3.58 -19.19 8.49
C GLY A 453 3.64 -18.86 6.99
N ARG A 454 2.67 -18.13 6.46
CA ARG A 454 2.71 -17.63 5.07
C ARG A 454 3.73 -16.50 4.98
N GLU A 455 4.42 -16.46 3.86
CA GLU A 455 5.57 -15.58 3.67
C GLU A 455 5.52 -14.98 2.27
N LEU A 456 5.54 -13.65 2.20
CA LEU A 456 5.83 -12.91 0.99
C LEU A 456 7.31 -12.48 1.04
N THR A 457 8.08 -12.77 0.01
CA THR A 457 9.46 -12.33 -0.15
C THR A 457 9.60 -11.51 -1.43
N ALA A 458 10.38 -10.44 -1.40
CA ALA A 458 10.63 -9.60 -2.56
C ALA A 458 12.10 -9.24 -2.70
N GLU A 459 12.55 -9.21 -3.95
CA GLU A 459 13.94 -8.93 -4.34
C GLU A 459 13.95 -7.67 -5.22
N TYR A 460 14.90 -6.79 -4.95
CA TYR A 460 15.05 -5.50 -5.63
C TYR A 460 16.45 -5.35 -6.21
N ASP A 461 16.56 -4.66 -7.34
CA ASP A 461 17.81 -4.17 -7.91
C ASP A 461 17.78 -2.64 -8.07
N GLU A 462 18.75 -2.08 -8.79
CA GLU A 462 18.83 -0.63 -9.02
C GLU A 462 17.64 -0.05 -9.80
N LYS A 463 16.90 -0.89 -10.55
CA LYS A 463 15.70 -0.48 -11.30
C LYS A 463 14.40 -0.70 -10.51
N GLY A 464 14.47 -1.30 -9.31
CA GLY A 464 13.33 -1.57 -8.45
C GLY A 464 13.05 -3.07 -8.30
N LEU A 465 11.78 -3.44 -8.13
CA LEU A 465 11.36 -4.83 -7.89
C LEU A 465 11.76 -5.75 -9.05
N VAL A 466 12.44 -6.86 -8.75
CA VAL A 466 12.87 -7.88 -9.71
C VAL A 466 12.02 -9.14 -9.58
N ARG A 467 11.76 -9.55 -8.34
CA ARG A 467 11.04 -10.79 -8.06
C ARG A 467 10.17 -10.62 -6.82
N ALA A 468 8.98 -11.18 -6.85
CA ALA A 468 8.12 -11.33 -5.68
C ALA A 468 7.68 -12.80 -5.59
N GLU A 469 7.67 -13.35 -4.39
CA GLU A 469 7.29 -14.74 -4.15
C GLU A 469 6.38 -14.82 -2.93
N ILE A 470 5.22 -15.47 -3.08
CA ILE A 470 4.25 -15.70 -2.01
C ILE A 470 4.22 -17.20 -1.75
N LYS A 471 4.72 -17.60 -0.58
CA LYS A 471 4.68 -18.98 -0.07
C LYS A 471 3.48 -19.16 0.85
N ALA A 472 2.53 -19.97 0.40
CA ALA A 472 1.49 -20.56 1.21
C ALA A 472 1.80 -22.05 1.48
N GLN A 473 1.13 -22.67 2.45
CA GLN A 473 1.45 -24.04 2.92
C GLN A 473 1.63 -25.08 1.81
N ASN A 474 0.87 -24.97 0.70
CA ASN A 474 0.90 -25.93 -0.41
C ASN A 474 1.09 -25.27 -1.79
N LYS A 475 1.41 -23.97 -1.86
CA LYS A 475 1.45 -23.22 -3.12
C LYS A 475 2.44 -22.08 -3.04
N THR A 476 3.25 -21.93 -4.09
CA THR A 476 4.15 -20.79 -4.27
C THR A 476 3.73 -20.01 -5.51
N THR A 477 3.39 -18.74 -5.33
CA THR A 477 3.12 -17.83 -6.44
C THR A 477 4.34 -16.95 -6.66
N ILE A 478 4.87 -16.89 -7.88
CA ILE A 478 6.08 -16.14 -8.23
C ILE A 478 5.69 -15.08 -9.26
N PHE A 479 6.25 -13.89 -9.10
CA PHE A 479 6.29 -12.82 -10.10
C PHE A 479 7.76 -12.53 -10.42
N SER A 480 8.11 -12.43 -11.69
CA SER A 480 9.48 -12.16 -12.14
C SER A 480 9.51 -11.11 -13.23
N ARG A 481 10.38 -10.10 -13.09
CA ARG A 481 10.54 -9.03 -14.08
C ARG A 481 11.21 -9.58 -15.34
N ASN A 482 10.57 -9.36 -16.48
CA ASN A 482 11.07 -9.68 -17.80
C ASN A 482 12.06 -8.61 -18.29
N THR A 483 12.68 -8.82 -19.44
CA THR A 483 13.66 -7.88 -20.02
C THR A 483 13.06 -6.55 -20.49
N ASP A 484 11.73 -6.51 -20.68
CA ASP A 484 10.96 -5.32 -21.08
C ASP A 484 10.31 -4.58 -19.88
N ASP A 485 10.77 -4.89 -18.66
CA ASP A 485 10.23 -4.40 -17.38
C ASP A 485 8.78 -4.78 -17.06
N SER A 486 8.12 -5.61 -17.90
CA SER A 486 6.88 -6.31 -17.52
C SER A 486 7.18 -7.45 -16.54
N PHE A 487 6.15 -8.02 -15.92
CA PHE A 487 6.29 -9.18 -15.04
C PHE A 487 5.58 -10.40 -15.63
N SER A 488 6.21 -11.56 -15.49
CA SER A 488 5.58 -12.87 -15.67
C SER A 488 5.20 -13.44 -14.31
N SER A 489 4.15 -14.25 -14.27
CA SER A 489 3.73 -15.00 -13.07
C SER A 489 3.36 -16.44 -13.40
N ASN A 490 3.49 -17.33 -12.42
CA ASN A 490 2.95 -18.68 -12.49
C ASN A 490 1.47 -18.79 -12.06
N LEU A 491 0.81 -17.65 -11.82
CA LEU A 491 -0.67 -17.58 -11.83
C LEU A 491 -1.20 -18.05 -13.19
N GLN A 492 -2.45 -18.55 -13.22
CA GLN A 492 -3.12 -19.03 -14.45
C GLN A 492 -2.87 -18.10 -15.66
N SER A 493 -2.80 -18.68 -16.87
CA SER A 493 -2.34 -18.03 -18.10
C SER A 493 -2.99 -16.68 -18.43
N GLU A 494 -4.22 -16.43 -17.97
CA GLU A 494 -4.96 -15.18 -18.19
C GLU A 494 -4.33 -13.94 -17.52
N VAL A 495 -3.38 -14.14 -16.60
CA VAL A 495 -2.75 -13.05 -15.82
C VAL A 495 -1.48 -12.50 -16.50
N ASN A 496 -0.93 -13.20 -17.50
CA ASN A 496 0.33 -12.82 -18.15
C ASN A 496 0.12 -12.08 -19.49
N PRO A 497 0.90 -11.02 -19.80
CA PRO A 497 1.88 -10.33 -18.95
C PRO A 497 1.25 -9.34 -17.96
N VAL A 498 2.01 -9.01 -16.91
CA VAL A 498 1.68 -8.01 -15.89
C VAL A 498 2.46 -6.72 -16.15
N ASN A 499 1.77 -5.60 -16.40
CA ASN A 499 2.41 -4.35 -16.83
C ASN A 499 2.99 -3.51 -15.68
N LYS A 500 2.48 -3.70 -14.46
CA LYS A 500 2.93 -2.99 -13.26
C LYS A 500 2.70 -3.86 -12.05
N LEU A 501 3.69 -3.97 -11.18
CA LEU A 501 3.63 -4.73 -9.94
C LEU A 501 3.97 -3.80 -8.77
N THR A 502 3.22 -3.88 -7.68
CA THR A 502 3.45 -3.12 -6.45
C THR A 502 3.14 -4.01 -5.27
N ILE A 503 4.00 -3.99 -4.26
CA ILE A 503 3.88 -4.84 -3.08
C ILE A 503 3.55 -3.94 -1.89
N SER A 504 2.59 -4.35 -1.07
CA SER A 504 2.30 -3.80 0.24
C SER A 504 2.60 -4.85 1.33
N GLU A 505 2.49 -4.46 2.60
CA GLU A 505 2.66 -5.38 3.74
C GLU A 505 1.75 -6.62 3.66
N THR A 506 0.60 -6.51 2.99
CA THR A 506 -0.46 -7.54 2.98
C THR A 506 -0.84 -8.06 1.60
N ASP A 507 -0.39 -7.41 0.52
CA ASP A 507 -0.91 -7.68 -0.81
C ASP A 507 0.12 -7.44 -1.91
N VAL A 508 -0.09 -8.12 -3.03
CA VAL A 508 0.57 -7.84 -4.30
C VAL A 508 -0.45 -7.28 -5.28
N SER A 509 -0.33 -5.99 -5.57
CA SER A 509 -1.17 -5.27 -6.52
C SER A 509 -0.51 -5.21 -7.89
N PHE A 510 -1.26 -5.42 -8.96
CA PHE A 510 -0.74 -5.37 -10.31
C PHE A 510 -1.75 -4.95 -11.37
N ILE A 511 -1.26 -4.53 -12.55
CA ILE A 511 -2.11 -4.18 -13.70
C ILE A 511 -1.97 -5.28 -14.77
N ARG A 512 -3.09 -5.90 -15.13
CA ARG A 512 -3.14 -6.93 -16.19
C ARG A 512 -2.97 -6.30 -17.57
N ALA A 513 -2.64 -7.10 -18.59
CA ALA A 513 -2.49 -6.62 -19.98
C ALA A 513 -3.75 -5.93 -20.55
N ASN A 514 -4.94 -6.28 -20.06
CA ASN A 514 -6.20 -5.62 -20.44
C ASN A 514 -6.43 -4.27 -19.71
N GLY A 515 -5.55 -3.93 -18.76
CA GLY A 515 -5.55 -2.74 -17.93
C GLY A 515 -6.46 -2.79 -16.69
N ASP A 516 -7.03 -3.96 -16.37
CA ASP A 516 -7.65 -4.21 -15.08
C ASP A 516 -6.60 -4.19 -13.96
N LYS A 517 -6.98 -3.66 -12.80
CA LYS A 517 -6.13 -3.67 -11.60
C LYS A 517 -6.47 -4.91 -10.79
N ALA A 518 -5.48 -5.68 -10.39
CA ALA A 518 -5.67 -6.85 -9.57
C ALA A 518 -4.88 -6.72 -8.28
N LYS A 519 -5.37 -7.36 -7.22
CA LYS A 519 -4.77 -7.38 -5.89
C LYS A 519 -4.84 -8.82 -5.39
N LEU A 520 -3.70 -9.48 -5.37
CA LEU A 520 -3.53 -10.79 -4.76
C LEU A 520 -3.25 -10.59 -3.27
N ARG A 521 -4.19 -11.01 -2.44
CA ARG A 521 -4.08 -10.87 -0.98
C ARG A 521 -3.25 -12.01 -0.39
N ASN A 522 -2.75 -11.81 0.83
CA ASN A 522 -2.01 -12.83 1.58
C ASN A 522 -2.79 -14.13 1.84
N ASP A 523 -4.11 -14.17 1.63
CA ASP A 523 -4.92 -15.38 1.70
C ASP A 523 -5.00 -16.19 0.39
N ASP A 524 -4.30 -15.75 -0.67
CA ASP A 524 -4.37 -16.17 -2.07
C ASP A 524 -5.69 -15.81 -2.78
N SER A 525 -6.57 -15.02 -2.16
CA SER A 525 -7.70 -14.44 -2.89
C SER A 525 -7.22 -13.38 -3.88
N LEU A 526 -7.88 -13.34 -5.03
CA LEU A 526 -7.57 -12.41 -6.10
C LEU A 526 -8.75 -11.46 -6.28
N HIS A 527 -8.55 -10.20 -5.92
CA HIS A 527 -9.48 -9.11 -6.22
C HIS A 527 -9.08 -8.44 -7.54
N VAL A 528 -10.03 -8.13 -8.41
CA VAL A 528 -9.79 -7.56 -9.74
C VAL A 528 -10.76 -6.42 -9.97
N ASP A 529 -10.27 -5.18 -9.93
CA ASP A 529 -11.01 -4.00 -10.36
C ASP A 529 -10.88 -3.84 -11.88
N ARG A 530 -12.01 -3.90 -12.57
CA ARG A 530 -12.11 -3.71 -14.01
C ARG A 530 -12.12 -2.24 -14.39
N LYS A 531 -11.76 -1.95 -15.64
CA LYS A 531 -11.79 -0.59 -16.19
C LYS A 531 -13.16 0.10 -16.15
N ASP A 532 -14.24 -0.67 -16.13
CA ASP A 532 -15.61 -0.15 -16.07
C ASP A 532 -16.04 0.25 -14.64
N GLY A 533 -15.18 0.02 -13.64
CA GLY A 533 -15.43 0.30 -12.23
C GLY A 533 -15.93 -0.91 -11.44
N SER A 534 -16.35 -1.98 -12.11
CA SER A 534 -16.76 -3.21 -11.44
C SER A 534 -15.57 -3.99 -10.88
N PHE A 535 -15.84 -4.98 -10.02
CA PHE A 535 -14.81 -5.87 -9.51
C PHE A 535 -15.26 -7.33 -9.48
N VAL A 536 -14.27 -8.24 -9.51
CA VAL A 536 -14.42 -9.67 -9.25
C VAL A 536 -13.42 -10.08 -8.17
N GLU A 537 -13.88 -10.86 -7.20
CA GLU A 537 -13.03 -11.44 -6.16
C GLU A 537 -13.13 -12.96 -6.22
N SER A 538 -11.99 -13.63 -6.29
CA SER A 538 -11.90 -15.09 -6.33
C SER A 538 -11.11 -15.62 -5.14
N ASP A 539 -11.45 -16.82 -4.66
CA ASP A 539 -10.69 -17.50 -3.63
C ASP A 539 -9.37 -18.10 -4.15
N ASN A 540 -8.64 -18.78 -3.27
CA ASN A 540 -7.35 -19.41 -3.60
C ASN A 540 -7.45 -20.56 -4.63
N SER A 541 -8.66 -21.07 -4.89
CA SER A 541 -8.95 -22.08 -5.91
C SER A 541 -9.38 -21.47 -7.24
N GLY A 542 -9.47 -20.15 -7.33
CA GLY A 542 -9.92 -19.41 -8.52
C GLY A 542 -11.44 -19.33 -8.65
N LYS A 543 -12.21 -19.68 -7.61
CA LYS A 543 -13.67 -19.56 -7.65
C LYS A 543 -14.09 -18.16 -7.26
N VAL A 544 -14.98 -17.57 -8.05
CA VAL A 544 -15.54 -16.24 -7.75
C VAL A 544 -16.36 -16.33 -6.45
N ILE A 545 -15.93 -15.59 -5.43
CA ILE A 545 -16.59 -15.46 -4.13
C ILE A 545 -17.33 -14.13 -3.99
N ARG A 546 -16.96 -13.12 -4.78
CA ARG A 546 -17.63 -11.82 -4.80
C ARG A 546 -17.55 -11.19 -6.18
N VAL A 547 -18.57 -10.45 -6.56
CA VAL A 547 -18.57 -9.64 -7.78
C VAL A 547 -19.48 -8.44 -7.59
N GLY A 548 -19.07 -7.24 -7.99
CA GLY A 548 -19.89 -6.05 -7.77
C GLY A 548 -19.60 -4.90 -8.71
N LEU A 549 -20.51 -3.93 -8.73
CA LEU A 549 -20.28 -2.65 -9.39
C LEU A 549 -19.43 -1.72 -8.54
N ASP A 550 -19.58 -1.85 -7.22
CA ASP A 550 -18.78 -1.21 -6.20
C ASP A 550 -18.87 -2.03 -4.90
N GLU A 551 -18.05 -1.67 -3.90
CA GLU A 551 -17.98 -2.37 -2.61
C GLU A 551 -19.30 -2.39 -1.82
N GLU A 552 -20.28 -1.55 -2.18
CA GLU A 552 -21.60 -1.45 -1.55
C GLU A 552 -22.70 -2.15 -2.38
N ASN A 553 -22.43 -2.49 -3.63
CA ASN A 553 -23.34 -3.10 -4.58
C ASN A 553 -22.70 -4.33 -5.24
N TYR A 554 -22.83 -5.47 -4.57
CA TYR A 554 -22.16 -6.71 -4.96
C TYR A 554 -23.01 -7.96 -4.68
N ARG A 555 -22.71 -9.03 -5.42
CA ARG A 555 -23.13 -10.40 -5.13
C ARG A 555 -21.96 -11.17 -4.54
N SER A 556 -22.23 -11.95 -3.51
CA SER A 556 -21.30 -12.86 -2.87
C SER A 556 -21.80 -14.30 -3.00
N TYR A 557 -20.84 -15.21 -3.12
CA TYR A 557 -21.09 -16.60 -3.44
C TYR A 557 -20.47 -17.47 -2.35
N THR A 558 -21.25 -18.39 -1.80
CA THR A 558 -20.74 -19.43 -0.90
C THR A 558 -20.87 -20.79 -1.56
N TYR A 559 -19.84 -21.62 -1.40
CA TYR A 559 -19.77 -22.97 -1.94
C TYR A 559 -19.82 -23.98 -0.79
N THR A 560 -20.56 -25.07 -0.96
CA THR A 560 -20.58 -26.16 0.02
C THR A 560 -19.23 -26.88 0.08
N THR A 561 -18.76 -27.18 1.29
CA THR A 561 -17.46 -27.85 1.54
C THR A 561 -17.56 -29.36 1.78
N ASN A 562 -18.77 -29.94 1.83
CA ASN A 562 -19.01 -31.35 2.19
C ASN A 562 -19.52 -32.16 0.99
N GLY A 563 -19.01 -33.36 0.66
CA GLY A 563 -17.96 -34.14 1.33
C GLY A 563 -17.50 -35.35 0.51
N SER A 564 -16.28 -35.80 0.81
CA SER A 564 -15.66 -37.14 0.70
C SER A 564 -15.89 -38.10 -0.48
N LYS A 565 -16.65 -37.76 -1.53
CA LYS A 565 -16.66 -38.49 -2.81
C LYS A 565 -16.29 -37.55 -3.93
N ILE A 566 -15.03 -37.62 -4.33
CA ILE A 566 -14.55 -37.07 -5.58
C ILE A 566 -15.03 -38.05 -6.66
N ASP A 567 -16.22 -37.81 -7.21
CA ASP A 567 -16.56 -38.41 -8.50
C ASP A 567 -15.67 -37.72 -9.55
N ASN A 568 -14.74 -38.50 -10.09
CA ASN A 568 -13.62 -38.06 -10.93
C ASN A 568 -14.02 -37.53 -12.32
N ASP A 569 -15.30 -37.27 -12.61
CA ASP A 569 -15.75 -37.05 -13.99
C ASP A 569 -16.47 -35.71 -14.27
N THR A 570 -16.54 -34.79 -13.31
CA THR A 570 -16.74 -33.36 -13.62
C THR A 570 -15.88 -32.51 -12.69
N SER A 571 -14.98 -31.72 -13.26
CA SER A 571 -13.95 -30.94 -12.59
C SER A 571 -14.43 -29.81 -11.66
N ASN A 572 -15.71 -29.77 -11.25
CA ASN A 572 -16.33 -28.66 -10.51
C ASN A 572 -17.26 -29.04 -9.35
N GLY A 573 -17.19 -30.26 -8.80
CA GLY A 573 -18.13 -30.86 -7.82
C GLY A 573 -18.36 -30.20 -6.44
N ARG A 574 -18.22 -28.87 -6.27
CA ARG A 574 -18.84 -28.14 -5.15
C ARG A 574 -19.96 -27.26 -5.71
N GLY A 575 -21.22 -27.61 -5.40
CA GLY A 575 -22.38 -26.83 -5.79
C GLY A 575 -22.41 -25.46 -5.09
N LEU A 576 -22.80 -24.43 -5.82
CA LEU A 576 -23.09 -23.10 -5.28
C LEU A 576 -24.20 -23.23 -4.24
N SER A 577 -23.89 -22.94 -2.97
CA SER A 577 -24.81 -23.18 -1.86
C SER A 577 -25.68 -21.97 -1.56
N GLN A 578 -25.12 -20.77 -1.77
CA GLN A 578 -25.75 -19.51 -1.43
C GLN A 578 -25.30 -18.41 -2.38
N VAL A 579 -26.25 -17.59 -2.80
CA VAL A 579 -26.00 -16.30 -3.45
C VAL A 579 -26.55 -15.22 -2.52
N LYS A 580 -25.73 -14.22 -2.18
CA LYS A 580 -26.16 -13.07 -1.40
C LYS A 580 -25.89 -11.79 -2.20
N GLU A 581 -26.94 -11.07 -2.55
CA GLU A 581 -26.90 -9.77 -3.19
C GLU A 581 -27.05 -8.68 -2.13
N THR A 582 -26.08 -7.78 -2.09
CA THR A 582 -26.06 -6.58 -1.28
C THR A 582 -26.21 -5.41 -2.24
N THR A 583 -27.21 -4.57 -2.01
CA THR A 583 -27.40 -3.33 -2.78
C THR A 583 -26.97 -2.13 -1.96
N LYS A 584 -26.54 -1.06 -2.64
CA LYS A 584 -26.21 0.24 -2.05
C LYS A 584 -27.33 0.84 -1.17
N ALA A 585 -28.56 0.33 -1.33
CA ALA A 585 -29.68 0.71 -0.48
C ALA A 585 -29.70 0.06 0.92
N GLY A 586 -28.70 -0.74 1.26
CA GLY A 586 -28.74 -1.62 2.42
C GLY A 586 -29.73 -2.77 2.25
N GLY A 587 -30.27 -2.95 1.04
CA GLY A 587 -31.14 -4.08 0.73
C GLY A 587 -30.28 -5.31 0.53
N GLU A 588 -30.52 -6.33 1.35
CA GLU A 588 -29.86 -7.62 1.25
C GLU A 588 -30.87 -8.67 0.80
N LYS A 589 -30.54 -9.43 -0.24
CA LYS A 589 -31.28 -10.61 -0.67
C LYS A 589 -30.36 -11.81 -0.64
N THR A 590 -30.83 -12.87 0.01
CA THR A 590 -30.09 -14.13 0.10
C THR A 590 -30.93 -15.24 -0.50
N TRP A 591 -30.34 -15.98 -1.43
CA TRP A 591 -30.91 -17.19 -2.01
C TRP A 591 -30.06 -18.39 -1.60
N GLN A 592 -30.70 -19.41 -1.07
CA GLN A 592 -30.06 -20.72 -0.82
C GLN A 592 -30.24 -21.63 -2.03
N ALA A 593 -29.48 -22.73 -2.13
CA ALA A 593 -29.67 -23.70 -3.21
C ALA A 593 -31.10 -24.28 -3.30
N SER A 594 -31.84 -24.30 -2.19
CA SER A 594 -33.22 -24.81 -2.11
C SER A 594 -34.29 -23.70 -2.11
N ASN A 595 -34.08 -22.61 -2.85
CA ASN A 595 -34.84 -21.38 -2.63
C ASN A 595 -36.33 -21.45 -3.06
N PRO A 596 -37.26 -20.76 -2.36
CA PRO A 596 -38.68 -20.74 -2.73
C PRO A 596 -39.01 -19.97 -4.01
N ASP A 597 -38.10 -19.12 -4.52
CA ASP A 597 -38.34 -18.30 -5.71
C ASP A 597 -38.15 -19.07 -7.04
N GLY A 598 -37.88 -20.38 -6.93
CA GLY A 598 -37.76 -21.32 -8.05
C GLY A 598 -36.47 -21.17 -8.85
N ARG A 599 -35.44 -20.48 -8.32
CA ARG A 599 -34.12 -20.43 -8.94
C ARG A 599 -33.28 -21.65 -8.54
N GLU A 600 -32.75 -22.34 -9.54
CA GLU A 600 -31.78 -23.41 -9.37
C GLU A 600 -30.42 -22.92 -9.91
N PHE A 601 -29.51 -22.56 -9.00
CA PHE A 601 -28.20 -22.02 -9.40
C PHE A 601 -27.30 -23.13 -9.95
N SER A 602 -26.70 -22.88 -11.12
CA SER A 602 -25.80 -23.84 -11.75
C SER A 602 -24.33 -23.47 -11.52
N THR A 603 -23.89 -22.31 -12.01
CA THR A 603 -22.49 -21.93 -12.07
C THR A 603 -22.28 -20.42 -11.98
N VAL A 604 -21.10 -20.01 -11.50
CA VAL A 604 -20.59 -18.65 -11.60
C VAL A 604 -19.35 -18.69 -12.50
N SER A 605 -19.32 -17.90 -13.57
CA SER A 605 -18.14 -17.83 -14.45
C SER A 605 -16.98 -17.10 -13.77
N SER A 606 -15.76 -17.19 -14.33
CA SER A 606 -14.60 -16.41 -13.87
C SER A 606 -14.83 -14.89 -13.95
N GLU A 607 -15.76 -14.45 -14.80
CA GLU A 607 -16.17 -13.06 -14.94
C GLU A 607 -17.34 -12.69 -14.01
N GLY A 608 -17.81 -13.60 -13.15
CA GLY A 608 -18.87 -13.35 -12.18
C GLY A 608 -20.29 -13.33 -12.75
N PHE A 609 -20.51 -13.91 -13.94
CA PHE A 609 -21.86 -14.14 -14.47
C PHE A 609 -22.52 -15.29 -13.72
N LEU A 610 -23.71 -15.04 -13.18
CA LEU A 610 -24.49 -16.05 -12.47
C LEU A 610 -25.43 -16.75 -13.45
N THR A 611 -25.27 -18.07 -13.61
CA THR A 611 -26.20 -18.89 -14.39
C THR A 611 -27.17 -19.62 -13.45
N TYR A 612 -28.46 -19.59 -13.77
CA TYR A 612 -29.49 -20.30 -13.02
C TYR A 612 -30.67 -20.69 -13.91
N GLN A 613 -31.39 -21.74 -13.54
CA GLN A 613 -32.67 -22.07 -14.14
C GLN A 613 -33.82 -21.51 -13.32
N LYS A 614 -34.89 -21.06 -14.00
CA LYS A 614 -36.15 -20.66 -13.36
C LYS A 614 -37.32 -21.01 -14.28
N HIS A 615 -38.24 -21.82 -13.78
CA HIS A 615 -39.40 -22.32 -14.54
C HIS A 615 -39.01 -22.99 -15.88
N GLY A 616 -37.97 -23.84 -15.86
CA GLY A 616 -37.51 -24.58 -17.04
C GLY A 616 -36.73 -23.74 -18.07
N LYS A 617 -36.48 -22.45 -17.80
CA LYS A 617 -35.67 -21.58 -18.65
C LYS A 617 -34.33 -21.27 -18.01
N THR A 618 -33.28 -21.21 -18.81
CA THR A 618 -31.93 -20.83 -18.37
C THR A 618 -31.74 -19.33 -18.45
N PHE A 619 -31.20 -18.74 -17.38
CA PHE A 619 -30.86 -17.34 -17.30
C PHE A 619 -29.39 -17.15 -16.98
N VAL A 620 -28.78 -16.16 -17.63
CA VAL A 620 -27.47 -15.62 -17.28
C VAL A 620 -27.67 -14.20 -16.79
N GLU A 621 -27.17 -13.90 -15.60
CA GLU A 621 -27.36 -12.60 -14.95
C GLU A 621 -26.01 -12.00 -14.56
N ASP A 622 -25.73 -10.81 -15.07
CA ASP A 622 -24.49 -10.11 -14.80
C ASP A 622 -24.53 -9.30 -13.49
N ILE A 623 -23.43 -8.62 -13.24
CA ILE A 623 -23.21 -7.78 -12.06
C ILE A 623 -24.13 -6.56 -12.00
N ASN A 624 -24.66 -6.12 -13.16
CA ASN A 624 -25.60 -5.01 -13.26
C ASN A 624 -27.04 -5.47 -13.03
N LEU A 625 -27.29 -6.77 -12.81
CA LEU A 625 -28.63 -7.39 -12.81
C LEU A 625 -29.29 -7.43 -14.19
N ALA A 626 -28.51 -7.20 -15.24
CA ALA A 626 -28.98 -7.39 -16.58
C ALA A 626 -29.06 -8.90 -16.86
N LYS A 627 -30.22 -9.32 -17.36
CA LYS A 627 -30.65 -10.71 -17.41
C LYS A 627 -30.81 -11.15 -18.86
N ILE A 628 -30.10 -12.19 -19.25
CA ILE A 628 -30.26 -12.85 -20.55
C ILE A 628 -31.02 -14.15 -20.33
N GLU A 629 -32.21 -14.24 -20.92
CA GLU A 629 -32.94 -15.48 -21.12
C GLU A 629 -32.33 -16.24 -22.30
N LEU A 630 -31.93 -17.48 -22.07
CA LEU A 630 -31.41 -18.37 -23.11
C LEU A 630 -32.49 -19.36 -23.56
N ARG A 631 -32.43 -19.73 -24.84
CA ARG A 631 -33.15 -20.87 -25.41
C ARG A 631 -32.52 -22.20 -24.96
N ASP A 632 -33.17 -23.31 -25.28
CA ASP A 632 -32.68 -24.66 -24.99
C ASP A 632 -31.34 -24.98 -25.68
N ASP A 633 -31.06 -24.32 -26.81
CA ASP A 633 -29.79 -24.41 -27.55
C ASP A 633 -28.74 -23.37 -27.11
N LEU A 634 -28.98 -22.70 -25.97
CA LEU A 634 -28.15 -21.65 -25.37
C LEU A 634 -28.03 -20.37 -26.21
N GLN A 635 -28.81 -20.19 -27.28
CA GLN A 635 -28.88 -18.90 -27.98
C GLN A 635 -29.66 -17.86 -27.15
N PRO A 636 -29.26 -16.58 -27.15
CA PRO A 636 -29.98 -15.54 -26.42
C PRO A 636 -31.38 -15.35 -27.00
N CYS A 637 -32.41 -15.36 -26.16
CA CYS A 637 -33.80 -15.09 -26.52
C CYS A 637 -34.18 -13.65 -26.17
N LYS A 638 -33.94 -13.24 -24.92
CA LYS A 638 -34.33 -11.93 -24.42
C LYS A 638 -33.31 -11.42 -23.41
N LEU A 639 -32.79 -10.26 -23.69
CA LEU A 639 -32.04 -9.45 -22.77
C LEU A 639 -32.99 -8.48 -22.06
N THR A 640 -32.92 -8.39 -20.73
CA THR A 640 -33.65 -7.42 -19.90
C THR A 640 -32.65 -6.64 -19.06
N MET A 641 -32.67 -5.32 -19.21
CA MET A 641 -31.85 -4.38 -18.44
C MET A 641 -32.51 -4.05 -17.09
N PRO A 642 -31.75 -3.53 -16.11
CA PRO A 642 -32.27 -3.18 -14.80
C PRO A 642 -33.36 -2.09 -14.83
N ASN A 643 -33.30 -1.19 -15.81
CA ASN A 643 -34.29 -0.13 -15.99
C ASN A 643 -35.56 -0.61 -16.75
N GLY A 644 -35.64 -1.91 -17.07
CA GLY A 644 -36.76 -2.50 -17.79
C GLY A 644 -36.62 -2.50 -19.31
N SER A 645 -35.63 -1.81 -19.89
CA SER A 645 -35.35 -1.91 -21.32
C SER A 645 -35.11 -3.37 -21.71
N THR A 646 -35.61 -3.80 -22.87
CA THR A 646 -35.42 -5.17 -23.33
C THR A 646 -34.87 -5.21 -24.74
N ARG A 647 -34.08 -6.24 -25.05
CA ARG A 647 -33.70 -6.60 -26.41
C ARG A 647 -34.14 -8.03 -26.67
N THR A 648 -35.01 -8.24 -27.65
CA THR A 648 -35.43 -9.59 -28.05
C THR A 648 -34.74 -10.00 -29.34
N PHE A 649 -34.37 -11.27 -29.39
CA PHE A 649 -33.68 -11.90 -30.51
C PHE A 649 -34.63 -12.94 -31.11
N GLU A 650 -35.01 -12.73 -32.37
CA GLU A 650 -35.90 -13.60 -33.13
C GLU A 650 -35.06 -14.38 -34.14
N TYR A 651 -35.24 -15.69 -34.20
CA TYR A 651 -34.50 -16.60 -35.07
C TYR A 651 -35.46 -17.28 -36.04
N ASP A 652 -34.96 -17.57 -37.23
CA ASP A 652 -35.68 -18.35 -38.23
C ASP A 652 -35.72 -19.84 -37.87
N SER A 653 -36.38 -20.64 -38.71
CA SER A 653 -36.49 -22.10 -38.56
C SER A 653 -35.15 -22.85 -38.69
N GLU A 654 -34.12 -22.20 -39.26
CA GLU A 654 -32.77 -22.74 -39.38
C GLU A 654 -31.86 -22.29 -38.21
N ASN A 655 -32.45 -21.67 -37.18
CA ASN A 655 -31.77 -21.14 -36.02
C ASN A 655 -30.80 -19.99 -36.32
N LYS A 656 -31.03 -19.22 -37.38
CA LYS A 656 -30.27 -18.01 -37.70
C LYS A 656 -31.01 -16.78 -37.20
N LEU A 657 -30.27 -15.81 -36.65
CA LEU A 657 -30.86 -14.56 -36.16
C LEU A 657 -31.47 -13.78 -37.34
N GLU A 658 -32.76 -13.47 -37.24
CA GLU A 658 -33.53 -12.83 -38.31
C GLU A 658 -33.88 -11.38 -37.96
N LYS A 659 -34.10 -11.10 -36.66
CA LYS A 659 -34.55 -9.79 -36.20
C LYS A 659 -34.11 -9.51 -34.76
N ILE A 660 -33.74 -8.26 -34.50
CA ILE A 660 -33.46 -7.75 -33.16
C ILE A 660 -34.46 -6.63 -32.88
N THR A 661 -35.14 -6.69 -31.74
CA THR A 661 -36.06 -5.63 -31.31
C THR A 661 -35.58 -5.05 -29.99
N ASP A 662 -35.22 -3.78 -29.99
CA ASP A 662 -34.91 -3.03 -28.78
C ASP A 662 -36.17 -2.30 -28.33
N ASN A 663 -36.59 -2.54 -27.09
CA ASN A 663 -37.57 -1.72 -26.39
C ASN A 663 -36.82 -0.91 -25.34
N LYS A 664 -36.57 0.38 -25.62
CA LYS A 664 -35.91 1.30 -24.70
C LYS A 664 -36.98 1.91 -23.80
N VAL A 665 -36.87 1.68 -22.49
CA VAL A 665 -37.71 2.37 -21.50
C VAL A 665 -37.08 3.74 -21.25
N THR A 666 -37.75 4.81 -21.68
CA THR A 666 -37.39 6.21 -21.40
C THR A 666 -38.35 6.81 -20.38
N THR A 667 -38.03 7.99 -19.87
CA THR A 667 -38.92 8.80 -19.02
C THR A 667 -40.19 9.24 -19.76
N SER A 668 -40.12 9.37 -21.09
CA SER A 668 -41.22 9.77 -21.97
C SER A 668 -42.09 8.59 -22.46
N GLY A 669 -41.67 7.35 -22.20
CA GLY A 669 -42.42 6.14 -22.56
C GLY A 669 -41.52 5.00 -23.03
N GLU A 670 -42.08 4.07 -23.80
CA GLU A 670 -41.31 3.00 -24.43
C GLU A 670 -41.01 3.35 -25.89
N LYS A 671 -39.74 3.34 -26.29
CA LYS A 671 -39.29 3.57 -27.66
C LYS A 671 -38.85 2.25 -28.27
N LEU A 672 -39.61 1.77 -29.25
CA LEU A 672 -39.30 0.54 -29.97
C LEU A 672 -38.39 0.82 -31.15
N GLN A 673 -37.28 0.11 -31.25
CA GLN A 673 -36.36 0.14 -32.38
C GLN A 673 -36.16 -1.28 -32.93
N VAL A 674 -36.59 -1.48 -34.18
CA VAL A 674 -36.45 -2.77 -34.87
C VAL A 674 -35.23 -2.73 -35.78
N TRP A 675 -34.44 -3.80 -35.73
CA TRP A 675 -33.29 -4.03 -36.57
C TRP A 675 -33.59 -5.23 -37.46
N ASN A 676 -33.72 -4.96 -38.76
CA ASN A 676 -34.02 -6.00 -39.75
C ASN A 676 -32.74 -6.46 -40.41
N LYS A 677 -32.62 -7.77 -40.65
CA LYS A 677 -31.53 -8.33 -41.44
C LYS A 677 -31.54 -7.74 -42.85
N VAL A 678 -30.42 -7.15 -43.29
CA VAL A 678 -30.27 -6.53 -44.62
C VAL A 678 -29.32 -7.28 -45.53
N SER A 679 -28.34 -7.99 -44.97
CA SER A 679 -27.36 -8.76 -45.75
C SER A 679 -26.72 -9.85 -44.91
N GLN A 680 -26.09 -10.81 -45.58
CA GLN A 680 -25.23 -11.81 -44.96
C GLN A 680 -23.80 -11.51 -45.42
N GLY A 681 -22.89 -11.30 -44.46
CA GLY A 681 -21.46 -11.13 -44.71
C GLY A 681 -20.85 -12.36 -45.37
N VAL A 682 -19.67 -12.17 -45.98
CA VAL A 682 -18.95 -13.24 -46.71
C VAL A 682 -18.54 -14.41 -45.81
N ASP A 683 -18.44 -14.16 -44.51
CA ASP A 683 -18.18 -15.12 -43.43
C ASP A 683 -19.45 -15.79 -42.88
N GLY A 684 -20.63 -15.47 -43.44
CA GLY A 684 -21.92 -15.96 -43.00
C GLY A 684 -22.56 -15.14 -41.88
N THR A 685 -21.92 -14.06 -41.41
CA THR A 685 -22.41 -13.18 -40.34
C THR A 685 -23.54 -12.28 -40.83
N ASN A 686 -24.74 -12.35 -40.24
CA ASN A 686 -25.83 -11.45 -40.65
C ASN A 686 -25.56 -10.00 -40.24
N GLN A 687 -25.89 -9.04 -41.10
CA GLN A 687 -25.92 -7.60 -40.82
C GLN A 687 -27.38 -7.15 -40.66
N PHE A 688 -27.64 -6.34 -39.64
CA PHE A 688 -28.93 -5.79 -39.30
C PHE A 688 -28.89 -4.28 -39.39
N GLU A 689 -29.93 -3.66 -39.95
CA GLU A 689 -30.04 -2.21 -40.02
C GLU A 689 -31.31 -1.71 -39.33
N SER A 690 -31.20 -0.54 -38.72
CA SER A 690 -32.32 0.21 -38.19
C SER A 690 -32.22 1.67 -38.65
N GLN A 691 -33.33 2.22 -39.12
CA GLN A 691 -33.43 3.61 -39.52
C GLN A 691 -34.03 4.42 -38.38
N SER A 692 -33.31 5.43 -37.89
CA SER A 692 -33.86 6.36 -36.89
C SER A 692 -34.87 7.32 -37.54
N GLU A 693 -35.71 7.99 -36.73
CA GLU A 693 -36.67 9.00 -37.21
C GLU A 693 -36.01 10.14 -38.01
N GLY A 694 -34.70 10.37 -37.82
CA GLY A 694 -33.90 11.33 -38.60
C GLY A 694 -33.32 10.77 -39.91
N GLY A 695 -33.66 9.54 -40.30
CA GLY A 695 -33.18 8.90 -41.53
C GLY A 695 -31.75 8.33 -41.46
N LYS A 696 -31.06 8.44 -40.32
CA LYS A 696 -29.72 7.85 -40.11
C LYS A 696 -29.87 6.33 -39.99
N ILE A 697 -29.15 5.59 -40.84
CA ILE A 697 -29.08 4.13 -40.79
C ILE A 697 -27.99 3.73 -39.81
N SER A 698 -28.34 2.91 -38.82
CA SER A 698 -27.40 2.27 -37.91
C SER A 698 -27.30 0.79 -38.24
N THR A 699 -26.13 0.19 -38.04
CA THR A 699 -25.87 -1.23 -38.38
C THR A 699 -25.45 -2.03 -37.14
N ARG A 700 -25.84 -3.30 -37.09
CA ARG A 700 -25.44 -4.32 -36.10
C ARG A 700 -25.17 -5.65 -36.80
N TYR A 701 -24.62 -6.63 -36.09
CA TYR A 701 -24.29 -7.94 -36.62
C TYR A 701 -24.90 -9.08 -35.79
N ASP A 702 -24.74 -10.32 -36.23
CA ASP A 702 -25.16 -11.55 -35.52
C ASP A 702 -24.71 -11.57 -34.05
N VAL A 703 -25.41 -12.33 -33.20
CA VAL A 703 -24.95 -12.66 -31.86
C VAL A 703 -24.47 -14.10 -31.75
N ALA A 704 -23.55 -14.37 -30.83
CA ALA A 704 -23.06 -15.70 -30.49
C ALA A 704 -22.97 -15.88 -28.97
N ASN A 705 -23.12 -17.11 -28.48
CA ASN A 705 -22.83 -17.52 -27.11
C ASN A 705 -21.62 -18.46 -27.11
N ASP A 706 -20.62 -18.22 -26.26
CA ASP A 706 -19.41 -19.07 -26.16
C ASP A 706 -19.62 -20.37 -25.35
N GLY A 707 -20.84 -20.64 -24.89
CA GLY A 707 -21.16 -21.81 -24.05
C GLY A 707 -20.84 -21.62 -22.56
N SER A 708 -20.17 -20.52 -22.18
CA SER A 708 -20.01 -20.11 -20.78
C SER A 708 -21.11 -19.16 -20.30
N GLY A 709 -22.09 -18.88 -21.19
CA GLY A 709 -23.15 -17.91 -20.96
C GLY A 709 -22.81 -16.50 -21.44
N ASN A 710 -21.61 -16.27 -21.99
CA ASN A 710 -21.27 -14.96 -22.55
C ASN A 710 -21.88 -14.83 -23.95
N VAL A 711 -22.72 -13.82 -24.12
CA VAL A 711 -23.29 -13.44 -25.42
C VAL A 711 -22.54 -12.25 -25.99
N TYR A 712 -22.19 -12.26 -27.27
CA TYR A 712 -21.48 -11.17 -27.94
C TYR A 712 -21.93 -10.99 -29.39
N PHE A 713 -21.77 -9.77 -29.92
CA PHE A 713 -21.94 -9.54 -31.36
C PHE A 713 -20.73 -10.08 -32.13
N LYS A 714 -20.96 -10.78 -33.24
CA LYS A 714 -19.90 -11.14 -34.19
C LYS A 714 -19.41 -9.86 -34.87
N THR A 715 -18.10 -9.60 -34.90
CA THR A 715 -17.55 -8.45 -35.62
C THR A 715 -17.36 -8.78 -37.10
N LYS A 716 -17.34 -7.75 -37.96
CA LYS A 716 -17.01 -7.90 -39.37
C LYS A 716 -15.55 -8.38 -39.47
N SER A 717 -15.35 -9.61 -39.92
CA SER A 717 -14.00 -10.11 -40.20
C SER A 717 -13.31 -9.13 -41.16
N PRO A 718 -12.10 -8.61 -40.86
CA PRO A 718 -11.44 -7.66 -41.75
C PRO A 718 -11.22 -8.31 -43.11
N ILE A 719 -11.89 -7.75 -44.12
CA ILE A 719 -11.83 -8.19 -45.52
C ILE A 719 -10.49 -7.70 -46.06
N ASN A 720 -9.41 -8.44 -45.81
CA ASN A 720 -8.17 -8.31 -46.58
C ASN A 720 -7.59 -9.72 -46.77
N LYS A 721 -8.16 -10.43 -47.75
CA LYS A 721 -7.75 -11.79 -48.13
C LYS A 721 -6.75 -11.83 -49.30
N GLU A 722 -6.26 -10.69 -49.79
CA GLU A 722 -5.37 -10.66 -50.97
C GLU A 722 -3.90 -10.28 -50.70
N THR A 723 -3.48 -10.00 -49.46
CA THR A 723 -2.06 -9.66 -49.16
C THR A 723 -1.40 -10.52 -48.09
N ALA A 724 -2.09 -11.51 -47.53
CA ALA A 724 -1.53 -12.36 -46.46
C ALA A 724 -0.86 -13.66 -46.95
N GLU A 725 -0.97 -14.03 -48.23
CA GLU A 725 -0.42 -15.32 -48.74
C GLU A 725 1.08 -15.28 -49.09
N ALA A 726 1.79 -14.16 -48.94
CA ALA A 726 3.19 -14.05 -49.37
C ALA A 726 4.26 -14.18 -48.29
N THR A 727 3.93 -14.38 -47.00
CA THR A 727 4.95 -14.37 -45.92
C THR A 727 4.78 -15.44 -44.84
N SER A 728 4.22 -16.60 -45.17
CA SER A 728 4.02 -17.70 -44.20
C SER A 728 4.71 -18.99 -44.63
N GLN A 729 6.03 -18.94 -44.75
CA GLN A 729 6.89 -20.13 -44.71
C GLN A 729 8.12 -19.83 -43.83
N SER A 730 7.98 -20.01 -42.52
CA SER A 730 9.09 -20.42 -41.63
C SER A 730 8.58 -20.57 -40.20
N THR A 731 9.00 -21.68 -39.57
CA THR A 731 8.99 -22.01 -38.13
C THR A 731 7.65 -22.24 -37.43
N SER A 732 7.26 -23.51 -37.45
CA SER A 732 6.39 -24.19 -36.50
C SER A 732 7.00 -24.24 -35.10
N GLN A 733 6.42 -23.50 -34.15
CA GLN A 733 6.31 -23.77 -32.69
C GLN A 733 5.90 -22.46 -32.00
N ASP A 734 4.65 -22.04 -32.17
CA ASP A 734 4.05 -20.98 -31.35
C ASP A 734 2.70 -21.49 -30.82
N ASN A 735 2.77 -22.27 -29.74
CA ASN A 735 1.61 -22.65 -28.96
C ASN A 735 1.30 -21.50 -27.99
N GLY A 736 0.36 -20.62 -28.32
CA GLY A 736 -0.28 -19.77 -27.31
C GLY A 736 -0.56 -18.31 -27.66
N LYS A 737 -0.15 -17.80 -28.83
CA LYS A 737 -0.63 -16.48 -29.28
C LYS A 737 -2.03 -16.61 -29.88
N GLY A 738 -3.03 -16.50 -29.00
CA GLY A 738 -4.41 -16.22 -29.40
C GLY A 738 -4.45 -15.00 -30.32
N ASP A 739 -5.00 -15.22 -31.50
CA ASP A 739 -5.24 -14.28 -32.59
C ASP A 739 -5.62 -12.86 -32.12
N ALA A 740 -4.62 -11.97 -32.05
CA ALA A 740 -4.74 -10.58 -31.61
C ALA A 740 -5.54 -9.70 -32.60
N THR A 741 -5.93 -10.26 -33.76
CA THR A 741 -6.77 -9.61 -34.77
C THR A 741 -8.25 -9.92 -34.64
N ARG A 742 -8.65 -10.78 -33.69
CA ARG A 742 -9.99 -10.67 -33.09
C ARG A 742 -9.99 -9.42 -32.22
N GLU A 743 -10.25 -8.28 -32.86
CA GLU A 743 -10.64 -7.03 -32.19
C GLU A 743 -11.54 -7.41 -31.02
N ARG A 744 -11.03 -7.23 -29.80
CA ARG A 744 -11.50 -7.84 -28.56
C ARG A 744 -13.01 -7.63 -28.45
N VAL A 745 -13.70 -8.70 -28.78
CA VAL A 745 -15.09 -8.74 -29.21
C VAL A 745 -16.00 -8.28 -28.06
N ALA A 746 -16.97 -7.44 -28.38
CA ALA A 746 -17.92 -6.81 -27.45
C ALA A 746 -18.45 -7.85 -26.43
N ARG A 747 -18.17 -7.67 -25.14
CA ARG A 747 -18.55 -8.59 -24.07
C ARG A 747 -20.08 -8.63 -23.94
N ALA A 748 -20.62 -9.64 -23.25
CA ALA A 748 -22.01 -9.58 -22.78
C ALA A 748 -22.27 -8.25 -22.06
N ALA A 749 -21.28 -7.76 -21.28
CA ALA A 749 -21.30 -6.44 -20.67
C ALA A 749 -21.62 -5.29 -21.66
N ASP A 750 -21.19 -5.34 -22.92
CA ASP A 750 -21.48 -4.34 -23.94
C ASP A 750 -22.91 -4.45 -24.50
N LEU A 751 -23.47 -5.66 -24.55
CA LEU A 751 -24.91 -5.87 -24.76
C LEU A 751 -25.72 -5.40 -23.54
N LEU A 752 -25.15 -5.50 -22.34
CA LEU A 752 -25.76 -5.32 -21.01
C LEU A 752 -25.51 -3.94 -20.38
N LYS A 753 -24.80 -3.02 -21.05
CA LYS A 753 -24.57 -1.66 -20.52
C LYS A 753 -25.94 -1.05 -20.19
N PRO A 754 -26.14 -0.53 -18.97
CA PRO A 754 -27.39 0.13 -18.60
C PRO A 754 -27.71 1.16 -19.68
N SER A 755 -28.92 1.12 -20.23
CA SER A 755 -29.36 2.04 -21.30
C SER A 755 -29.41 3.51 -20.86
N ASP A 756 -28.89 3.83 -19.68
CA ASP A 756 -28.69 5.18 -19.19
C ASP A 756 -27.41 5.81 -19.74
N ARG A 757 -26.47 5.01 -20.28
CA ARG A 757 -25.32 5.50 -21.07
C ARG A 757 -25.64 5.37 -22.54
N SER A 758 -25.36 6.43 -23.25
CA SER A 758 -25.82 6.59 -24.61
C SER A 758 -24.85 5.94 -25.59
N ASP A 759 -25.38 5.14 -26.53
CA ASP A 759 -24.57 4.42 -27.51
C ASP A 759 -23.90 5.37 -28.53
N ASN A 760 -24.36 6.61 -28.61
CA ASN A 760 -23.91 7.64 -29.54
C ASN A 760 -24.20 9.05 -29.00
N ILE A 761 -23.69 10.07 -29.70
CA ILE A 761 -23.86 11.49 -29.32
C ILE A 761 -25.33 11.89 -29.32
N GLU A 762 -26.13 11.41 -30.29
CA GLU A 762 -27.53 11.80 -30.43
C GLU A 762 -28.39 11.35 -29.24
N ASP A 763 -28.23 10.10 -28.80
CA ASP A 763 -28.91 9.55 -27.63
C ASP A 763 -28.50 10.31 -26.35
N ALA A 764 -27.20 10.61 -26.20
CA ALA A 764 -26.67 11.34 -25.04
C ALA A 764 -27.20 12.77 -24.99
N ARG A 765 -27.35 13.35 -26.17
CA ARG A 765 -27.88 14.68 -26.37
C ARG A 765 -29.36 14.76 -26.03
N GLU A 766 -30.17 13.84 -26.53
CA GLU A 766 -31.61 13.75 -26.24
C GLU A 766 -31.83 13.62 -24.72
N GLN A 767 -31.08 12.72 -24.06
CA GLN A 767 -31.15 12.51 -22.61
C GLN A 767 -30.80 13.78 -21.81
N LEU A 768 -29.70 14.45 -22.15
CA LEU A 768 -29.29 15.69 -21.47
C LEU A 768 -30.34 16.80 -21.67
N GLN A 769 -30.89 16.93 -22.87
CA GLN A 769 -31.92 17.92 -23.19
C GLN A 769 -33.22 17.70 -22.39
N GLU A 770 -33.69 16.45 -22.28
CA GLU A 770 -34.85 16.11 -21.45
C GLU A 770 -34.62 16.48 -19.97
N LEU A 771 -33.48 16.07 -19.40
CA LEU A 771 -33.14 16.34 -17.99
C LEU A 771 -32.90 17.83 -17.71
N ALA A 772 -32.30 18.54 -18.65
CA ALA A 772 -32.08 19.97 -18.55
C ALA A 772 -33.40 20.74 -18.56
N ASN A 773 -34.34 20.37 -19.45
CA ASN A 773 -35.69 20.94 -19.47
C ASN A 773 -36.42 20.66 -18.15
N ALA A 774 -36.35 19.43 -17.63
CA ALA A 774 -36.92 19.06 -16.33
C ALA A 774 -36.29 19.82 -15.15
N SER A 775 -35.02 20.22 -15.28
CA SER A 775 -34.27 20.97 -14.26
C SER A 775 -34.42 22.50 -14.39
N GLY A 776 -35.22 22.98 -15.34
CA GLY A 776 -35.47 24.41 -15.57
C GLY A 776 -34.36 25.15 -16.31
N ILE A 777 -33.44 24.43 -16.96
CA ILE A 777 -32.43 25.03 -17.84
C ILE A 777 -33.12 25.46 -19.15
N LYS A 778 -32.76 26.63 -19.68
CA LYS A 778 -33.28 27.11 -20.97
C LYS A 778 -32.76 26.24 -22.11
N LEU A 779 -33.64 25.44 -22.70
CA LEU A 779 -33.27 24.43 -23.71
C LEU A 779 -32.57 25.03 -24.94
N ASP A 780 -33.01 26.19 -25.43
CA ASP A 780 -32.38 26.87 -26.57
C ASP A 780 -30.90 27.22 -26.28
N ARG A 781 -30.63 27.69 -25.06
CA ARG A 781 -29.28 28.07 -24.63
C ARG A 781 -28.38 26.85 -24.45
N LEU A 782 -28.90 25.80 -23.80
CA LEU A 782 -28.19 24.53 -23.67
C LEU A 782 -27.84 23.96 -25.05
N THR A 783 -28.83 23.88 -25.95
CA THR A 783 -28.68 23.38 -27.32
C THR A 783 -27.62 24.17 -28.09
N ALA A 784 -27.61 25.51 -27.96
CA ALA A 784 -26.58 26.35 -28.57
C ALA A 784 -25.16 26.05 -28.04
N TYR A 785 -24.99 25.71 -26.75
CA TYR A 785 -23.69 25.28 -26.23
C TYR A 785 -23.30 23.88 -26.69
N MET A 786 -24.25 22.94 -26.81
CA MET A 786 -24.00 21.62 -27.36
C MET A 786 -23.53 21.71 -28.81
N ASP A 787 -24.21 22.51 -29.63
CA ASP A 787 -23.83 22.76 -31.03
C ASP A 787 -22.44 23.38 -31.15
N LYS A 788 -22.13 24.38 -30.30
CA LYS A 788 -20.80 24.99 -30.26
C LYS A 788 -19.73 23.99 -29.83
N PHE A 789 -20.02 23.13 -28.86
CA PHE A 789 -19.08 22.11 -28.40
C PHE A 789 -18.79 21.07 -29.50
N GLU A 790 -19.82 20.50 -30.10
CA GLU A 790 -19.67 19.52 -31.19
C GLU A 790 -18.96 20.14 -32.40
N LYS A 791 -19.31 21.39 -32.75
CA LYS A 791 -18.63 22.14 -33.82
C LYS A 791 -17.16 22.35 -33.50
N ARG A 792 -16.82 22.82 -32.29
CA ARG A 792 -15.43 23.00 -31.84
C ARG A 792 -14.65 21.69 -31.92
N ALA A 793 -15.23 20.57 -31.48
CA ALA A 793 -14.57 19.28 -31.51
C ALA A 793 -14.23 18.87 -32.96
N LYS A 794 -15.16 19.09 -33.90
CA LYS A 794 -14.95 18.86 -35.34
C LYS A 794 -13.88 19.79 -35.94
N GLU A 795 -13.92 21.09 -35.60
CA GLU A 795 -12.96 22.08 -36.08
C GLU A 795 -11.54 21.79 -35.57
N ALA A 796 -11.39 21.44 -34.28
CA ALA A 796 -10.10 21.05 -33.71
C ALA A 796 -9.49 19.86 -34.47
N ALA A 797 -10.29 18.82 -34.76
CA ALA A 797 -9.84 17.68 -35.54
C ALA A 797 -9.43 18.07 -36.98
N ALA A 798 -10.18 18.98 -37.63
CA ALA A 798 -9.87 19.49 -38.95
C ALA A 798 -8.57 20.33 -38.98
N GLU A 799 -8.24 21.00 -37.87
CA GLU A 799 -7.00 21.77 -37.70
C GLU A 799 -5.80 20.90 -37.28
N GLY A 800 -5.99 19.58 -37.17
CA GLY A 800 -4.95 18.65 -36.72
C GLY A 800 -4.68 18.71 -35.21
N ILE A 801 -5.52 19.40 -34.44
CA ILE A 801 -5.50 19.37 -32.98
C ILE A 801 -6.24 18.12 -32.54
N LYS A 802 -5.67 17.33 -31.62
CA LYS A 802 -6.38 16.17 -31.04
C LYS A 802 -7.55 16.66 -30.19
N GLY A 803 -8.72 16.83 -30.81
CA GLY A 803 -9.97 17.18 -30.14
C GLY A 803 -10.61 15.98 -29.43
N PRO A 804 -11.74 16.20 -28.73
CA PRO A 804 -12.53 15.13 -28.14
C PRO A 804 -13.07 14.20 -29.22
N SER A 805 -12.96 12.88 -29.00
CA SER A 805 -13.61 11.86 -29.82
C SER A 805 -15.13 11.86 -29.62
N GLU A 806 -15.87 11.23 -30.54
CA GLU A 806 -17.33 11.10 -30.42
C GLU A 806 -17.74 10.41 -29.11
N GLU A 807 -16.98 9.40 -28.68
CA GLU A 807 -17.19 8.71 -27.39
C GLU A 807 -16.99 9.67 -26.20
N GLN A 808 -15.98 10.56 -26.25
CA GLN A 808 -15.78 11.56 -25.20
C GLN A 808 -16.90 12.60 -25.19
N ILE A 809 -17.42 13.00 -26.35
CA ILE A 809 -18.57 13.91 -26.44
C ILE A 809 -19.80 13.26 -25.79
N ALA A 810 -20.13 12.01 -26.16
CA ALA A 810 -21.24 11.28 -25.57
C ALA A 810 -21.09 11.12 -24.05
N LYS A 811 -19.90 10.69 -23.57
CA LYS A 811 -19.61 10.61 -22.12
C LYS A 811 -19.68 11.95 -21.40
N THR A 812 -19.35 13.05 -22.08
CA THR A 812 -19.53 14.40 -21.50
C THR A 812 -21.01 14.65 -21.22
N TYR A 813 -21.89 14.35 -22.18
CA TYR A 813 -23.34 14.52 -21.99
C TYR A 813 -23.94 13.54 -20.98
N ASP A 814 -23.50 12.28 -20.95
CA ASP A 814 -23.92 11.32 -19.94
C ASP A 814 -23.52 11.80 -18.53
N ASN A 815 -22.28 12.29 -18.34
CA ASN A 815 -21.84 12.81 -17.03
C ASN A 815 -22.61 14.07 -16.60
N LEU A 816 -22.95 14.96 -17.53
CA LEU A 816 -23.80 16.11 -17.24
C LEU A 816 -25.25 15.69 -16.95
N SER A 817 -25.76 14.66 -17.62
CA SER A 817 -27.07 14.06 -17.33
C SER A 817 -27.10 13.48 -15.92
N ASP A 818 -26.06 12.74 -15.53
CA ASP A 818 -25.94 12.16 -14.18
C ASP A 818 -25.80 13.24 -13.09
N LEU A 819 -25.10 14.34 -13.39
CA LEU A 819 -25.07 15.53 -12.53
C LEU A 819 -26.49 16.08 -12.28
N LEU A 820 -27.36 16.12 -13.29
CA LEU A 820 -28.75 16.55 -13.13
C LEU A 820 -29.60 15.52 -12.37
N LYS A 821 -29.41 14.22 -12.64
CA LYS A 821 -30.16 13.12 -12.00
C LYS A 821 -29.85 12.96 -10.50
N GLY A 822 -28.65 13.37 -10.05
CA GLY A 822 -28.10 13.06 -8.73
C GLY A 822 -29.14 13.13 -7.60
N LYS A 823 -29.32 12.01 -6.88
CA LYS A 823 -30.13 11.92 -5.66
C LYS A 823 -29.21 11.89 -4.44
N LEU A 824 -29.70 12.46 -3.33
CA LEU A 824 -29.09 12.50 -1.99
C LEU A 824 -28.24 11.26 -1.65
N SER A 825 -27.01 11.48 -1.15
CA SER A 825 -26.26 10.40 -0.48
C SER A 825 -27.02 9.96 0.78
N LYS A 826 -26.99 8.65 1.06
CA LYS A 826 -27.77 8.02 2.14
C LYS A 826 -27.24 8.31 3.55
N ASP A 827 -26.09 8.96 3.67
CA ASP A 827 -25.38 9.24 4.94
C ASP A 827 -25.98 10.40 5.76
N GLY A 828 -27.29 10.66 5.68
CA GLY A 828 -27.98 11.49 6.68
C GLY A 828 -28.28 12.95 6.33
N GLY A 829 -28.59 13.27 5.07
CA GLY A 829 -29.69 14.22 4.82
C GLY A 829 -29.36 15.69 4.56
N LYS A 830 -28.24 16.03 3.93
CA LYS A 830 -28.11 17.32 3.22
C LYS A 830 -27.55 17.10 1.82
N GLU A 831 -28.26 17.57 0.80
CA GLU A 831 -27.71 17.68 -0.55
C GLU A 831 -26.41 18.51 -0.47
N TYR A 832 -25.30 18.01 -1.03
CA TYR A 832 -24.09 18.82 -1.20
C TYR A 832 -24.41 20.03 -2.09
N PHE A 833 -25.16 19.75 -3.16
CA PHE A 833 -25.71 20.72 -4.09
C PHE A 833 -27.16 20.37 -4.37
N ASN A 834 -28.04 21.36 -4.25
CA ASN A 834 -29.45 21.16 -4.60
C ASN A 834 -29.66 21.12 -6.13
N ALA A 835 -30.85 20.70 -6.56
CA ALA A 835 -31.16 20.55 -7.99
C ALA A 835 -30.89 21.82 -8.82
N LYS A 836 -31.19 23.01 -8.26
CA LYS A 836 -30.94 24.30 -8.95
C LYS A 836 -29.44 24.58 -9.08
N GLU A 837 -28.67 24.28 -8.05
CA GLU A 837 -27.21 24.42 -8.07
C GLU A 837 -26.58 23.46 -9.09
N ARG A 838 -27.04 22.21 -9.15
CA ARG A 838 -26.59 21.22 -10.16
C ARG A 838 -26.95 21.65 -11.58
N ALA A 839 -28.13 22.21 -11.78
CA ALA A 839 -28.53 22.78 -13.07
C ALA A 839 -27.61 23.94 -13.52
N GLN A 840 -27.26 24.83 -12.58
CA GLN A 840 -26.32 25.93 -12.84
C GLN A 840 -24.92 25.40 -13.18
N LEU A 841 -24.41 24.41 -12.45
CA LEU A 841 -23.12 23.79 -12.73
C LEU A 841 -23.11 23.09 -14.11
N CYS A 842 -24.18 22.38 -14.45
CA CYS A 842 -24.32 21.73 -15.75
C CYS A 842 -24.20 22.73 -16.90
N GLU A 843 -24.91 23.85 -16.79
CA GLU A 843 -24.91 24.91 -17.80
C GLU A 843 -23.54 25.61 -17.91
N GLN A 844 -22.91 25.95 -16.78
CA GLN A 844 -21.59 26.57 -16.77
C GLN A 844 -20.49 25.62 -17.28
N ALA A 845 -20.57 24.33 -16.97
CA ALA A 845 -19.66 23.32 -17.49
C ALA A 845 -19.73 23.25 -19.02
N LEU A 846 -20.94 23.17 -19.57
CA LEU A 846 -21.14 23.12 -21.01
C LEU A 846 -20.73 24.43 -21.69
N HIS A 847 -20.95 25.58 -21.04
CA HIS A 847 -20.40 26.86 -21.49
C HIS A 847 -18.87 26.80 -21.62
N ASN A 848 -18.16 26.39 -20.56
CA ASN A 848 -16.70 26.30 -20.52
C ASN A 848 -16.17 25.32 -21.58
N ILE A 849 -16.77 24.14 -21.71
CA ILE A 849 -16.36 23.11 -22.68
C ILE A 849 -16.63 23.55 -24.14
N SER A 850 -17.72 24.29 -24.37
CA SER A 850 -18.03 24.83 -25.69
C SER A 850 -17.13 26.00 -26.09
N SER A 851 -16.63 26.76 -25.10
CA SER A 851 -15.80 27.95 -25.31
C SER A 851 -14.62 28.03 -24.32
N PRO A 852 -13.61 27.12 -24.40
CA PRO A 852 -12.54 27.05 -23.40
C PRO A 852 -11.73 28.35 -23.24
N LYS A 853 -11.62 29.16 -24.30
CA LYS A 853 -10.98 30.49 -24.28
C LYS A 853 -11.70 31.55 -23.43
N ARG A 854 -12.88 31.21 -22.89
CA ARG A 854 -13.65 32.08 -21.98
C ARG A 854 -13.52 31.65 -20.52
N ILE A 855 -12.79 30.58 -20.24
CA ILE A 855 -12.45 30.16 -18.89
C ILE A 855 -11.47 31.20 -18.34
N ASN A 856 -11.72 31.68 -17.11
CA ASN A 856 -10.99 32.79 -16.53
C ASN A 856 -10.81 32.56 -15.04
N GLN A 857 -9.62 32.86 -14.52
CA GLN A 857 -9.27 32.58 -13.13
C GLN A 857 -9.95 33.53 -12.13
N GLY A 858 -10.51 34.63 -12.62
CA GLY A 858 -11.05 35.71 -11.82
C GLY A 858 -9.97 36.41 -10.99
N GLN A 859 -10.36 37.00 -9.87
CA GLN A 859 -9.40 37.60 -8.91
C GLN A 859 -8.73 36.53 -8.01
N ASN A 860 -8.51 35.32 -8.53
CA ASN A 860 -7.90 34.22 -7.78
C ASN A 860 -6.51 33.94 -8.34
N PRO A 861 -5.53 33.58 -7.49
CA PRO A 861 -4.18 33.27 -7.92
C PRO A 861 -4.09 31.83 -8.49
N THR A 862 -4.91 31.51 -9.49
CA THR A 862 -5.08 30.16 -10.06
C THR A 862 -4.64 30.02 -11.52
N CYS A 863 -3.97 31.03 -12.10
CA CYS A 863 -3.53 31.05 -13.51
C CYS A 863 -2.96 29.72 -14.05
N ASN A 864 -2.15 29.07 -13.21
CA ASN A 864 -1.54 27.78 -13.47
C ASN A 864 -2.56 26.65 -13.64
N ILE A 865 -3.51 26.50 -12.71
CA ILE A 865 -4.55 25.47 -12.81
C ILE A 865 -5.63 25.86 -13.81
N THR A 866 -5.96 27.13 -13.99
CA THR A 866 -6.88 27.60 -15.04
C THR A 866 -6.37 27.19 -16.43
N THR A 867 -5.06 27.22 -16.66
CA THR A 867 -4.45 26.67 -17.88
C THR A 867 -4.68 25.15 -18.00
N GLY A 868 -4.56 24.41 -16.90
CA GLY A 868 -4.91 22.98 -16.84
C GLY A 868 -6.40 22.68 -17.06
N GLU A 869 -7.28 23.55 -16.56
CA GLU A 869 -8.72 23.51 -16.81
C GLU A 869 -9.02 23.68 -18.29
N ILE A 870 -8.40 24.66 -18.96
CA ILE A 870 -8.57 24.91 -20.39
C ILE A 870 -8.10 23.73 -21.22
N PHE A 871 -6.94 23.16 -20.89
CA PHE A 871 -6.47 21.93 -21.53
C PHE A 871 -7.49 20.80 -21.37
N THR A 872 -8.05 20.62 -20.18
CA THR A 872 -9.03 19.58 -19.88
C THR A 872 -10.35 19.80 -20.62
N ALA A 873 -10.88 21.03 -20.62
CA ALA A 873 -12.07 21.36 -21.40
C ALA A 873 -11.86 21.15 -22.91
N CYS A 874 -10.64 21.38 -23.40
CA CYS A 874 -10.27 21.14 -24.79
C CYS A 874 -10.15 19.65 -25.15
N ARG A 875 -9.54 18.83 -24.28
CA ARG A 875 -9.05 17.47 -24.59
C ARG A 875 -9.78 16.33 -23.90
N HIS A 876 -10.26 16.59 -22.69
CA HIS A 876 -10.89 15.63 -21.80
C HIS A 876 -12.18 16.21 -21.20
N PRO A 877 -13.12 16.72 -22.03
CA PRO A 877 -14.37 17.31 -21.54
C PRO A 877 -15.21 16.32 -20.73
N GLU A 878 -15.08 15.02 -20.99
CA GLU A 878 -15.72 13.96 -20.22
C GLU A 878 -15.20 13.93 -18.78
N LYS A 879 -13.90 14.20 -18.58
CA LYS A 879 -13.28 14.26 -17.24
C LYS A 879 -13.59 15.55 -16.52
N TYR A 880 -13.72 16.65 -17.26
CA TYR A 880 -14.24 17.91 -16.74
C TYR A 880 -15.64 17.71 -16.16
N ALA A 881 -16.57 17.14 -16.94
CA ALA A 881 -17.93 16.87 -16.51
C ALA A 881 -18.00 15.84 -15.37
N ASP A 882 -17.18 14.78 -15.44
CA ASP A 882 -17.08 13.75 -14.38
C ASP A 882 -16.62 14.34 -13.04
N THR A 883 -15.65 15.26 -13.06
CA THR A 883 -15.17 15.95 -11.85
C THR A 883 -16.31 16.71 -11.17
N LEU A 884 -17.09 17.48 -11.94
CA LEU A 884 -18.24 18.20 -11.38
C LEU A 884 -19.32 17.27 -10.87
N LYS A 885 -19.62 16.19 -11.60
CA LYS A 885 -20.58 15.17 -11.18
C LYS A 885 -20.17 14.55 -9.83
N GLN A 886 -18.93 14.07 -9.71
CA GLN A 886 -18.44 13.44 -8.47
C GLN A 886 -18.53 14.43 -7.29
N VAL A 887 -18.02 15.66 -7.45
CA VAL A 887 -18.07 16.67 -6.38
C VAL A 887 -19.51 17.04 -6.01
N ALA A 888 -20.39 17.23 -7.00
CA ALA A 888 -21.73 17.72 -6.75
C ALA A 888 -22.71 16.66 -6.25
N VAL A 889 -22.56 15.42 -6.71
CA VAL A 889 -23.47 14.30 -6.41
C VAL A 889 -22.93 13.46 -5.24
N GLU A 890 -21.63 13.17 -5.24
CA GLU A 890 -21.02 12.24 -4.29
C GLU A 890 -20.35 12.98 -3.12
N GLY A 891 -20.02 14.27 -3.30
CA GLY A 891 -19.28 15.06 -2.30
C GLY A 891 -17.82 14.62 -2.15
N ARG A 892 -17.33 13.79 -3.06
CA ARG A 892 -15.98 13.22 -3.08
C ARG A 892 -15.47 13.29 -4.52
N LEU A 893 -14.15 13.23 -4.69
CA LEU A 893 -13.52 13.23 -6.00
C LEU A 893 -12.43 12.18 -6.01
N PHE A 894 -12.38 11.36 -7.05
CA PHE A 894 -11.32 10.38 -7.24
C PHE A 894 -10.46 10.74 -8.46
N THR A 895 -9.15 10.67 -8.28
CA THR A 895 -8.17 10.76 -9.38
C THR A 895 -8.33 9.57 -10.34
N THR A 896 -7.75 9.69 -11.54
CA THR A 896 -7.65 8.57 -12.50
C THR A 896 -6.93 7.34 -11.94
N THR A 897 -6.12 7.52 -10.89
CA THR A 897 -5.42 6.42 -10.21
C THR A 897 -6.26 5.74 -9.12
N GLY A 898 -7.41 6.30 -8.75
CA GLY A 898 -8.30 5.80 -7.70
C GLY A 898 -8.04 6.42 -6.31
N LYS A 899 -7.16 7.43 -6.21
CA LYS A 899 -6.94 8.16 -4.95
C LYS A 899 -8.05 9.19 -4.73
N GLU A 900 -8.57 9.27 -3.51
CA GLU A 900 -9.54 10.27 -3.10
C GLU A 900 -8.89 11.65 -2.89
N VAL A 901 -9.46 12.68 -3.52
CA VAL A 901 -9.14 14.09 -3.35
C VAL A 901 -10.16 14.68 -2.38
N VAL A 902 -9.71 15.00 -1.16
CA VAL A 902 -10.57 15.58 -0.13
C VAL A 902 -10.81 17.06 -0.44
N LEU A 903 -12.05 17.48 -0.67
CA LEU A 903 -12.38 18.89 -0.87
C LEU A 903 -13.09 19.45 0.36
N ASP A 904 -12.55 20.53 0.93
CA ASP A 904 -13.24 21.27 1.98
C ASP A 904 -14.48 21.97 1.42
N ARG A 905 -15.51 22.20 2.24
CA ARG A 905 -16.77 22.83 1.80
C ARG A 905 -16.58 24.17 1.09
N GLU A 906 -15.59 24.94 1.52
CA GLU A 906 -15.25 26.23 0.93
C GLU A 906 -14.67 26.10 -0.48
N ALA A 907 -14.03 24.98 -0.81
CA ALA A 907 -13.46 24.70 -2.13
C ALA A 907 -14.53 24.67 -3.23
N TYR A 908 -15.77 24.30 -2.88
CA TYR A 908 -16.84 24.13 -3.85
C TYR A 908 -18.07 24.99 -3.59
N THR A 909 -18.01 25.93 -2.63
CA THR A 909 -19.07 26.93 -2.39
C THR A 909 -18.85 28.16 -3.26
N ALA A 910 -19.82 28.54 -4.11
CA ALA A 910 -19.72 29.74 -4.95
C ALA A 910 -19.51 31.03 -4.13
N SER A 911 -18.59 31.88 -4.56
CA SER A 911 -18.47 33.26 -4.09
C SER A 911 -19.59 34.14 -4.67
N PRO A 912 -19.85 35.33 -4.10
CA PRO A 912 -20.93 36.20 -4.56
C PRO A 912 -20.87 36.56 -6.05
N ASP A 913 -19.67 36.74 -6.60
CA ASP A 913 -19.42 37.00 -8.03
C ASP A 913 -19.69 35.76 -8.90
N GLU A 914 -19.29 34.57 -8.46
CA GLU A 914 -19.54 33.31 -9.16
C GLU A 914 -21.04 32.96 -9.21
N LYS A 915 -21.81 33.36 -8.19
CA LYS A 915 -23.27 33.15 -8.13
C LYS A 915 -24.06 33.95 -9.16
N VAL A 916 -23.57 35.13 -9.53
CA VAL A 916 -24.22 36.04 -10.47
C VAL A 916 -23.66 35.94 -11.89
N PHE A 917 -22.74 35.00 -12.13
CA PHE A 917 -22.17 34.77 -13.45
C PHE A 917 -23.27 34.42 -14.48
N ASP A 918 -23.34 35.22 -15.55
CA ASP A 918 -24.28 35.06 -16.66
C ASP A 918 -23.49 34.90 -17.96
N PRO A 919 -23.48 33.70 -18.58
CA PRO A 919 -22.65 33.40 -19.74
C PRO A 919 -23.03 34.18 -21.02
N GLU A 920 -24.20 34.83 -21.05
CA GLU A 920 -24.72 35.58 -22.20
C GLU A 920 -24.41 37.09 -22.15
N ARG A 921 -23.93 37.62 -21.02
CA ARG A 921 -23.54 39.03 -20.96
C ARG A 921 -22.20 39.24 -21.66
N ASP A 922 -22.12 40.29 -22.46
CA ASP A 922 -20.85 40.75 -23.08
C ASP A 922 -19.85 41.04 -21.96
N TYR A 923 -18.95 40.09 -21.76
CA TYR A 923 -18.21 40.00 -20.51
C TYR A 923 -16.95 40.87 -20.60
N LYS A 924 -16.97 42.02 -19.91
CA LYS A 924 -15.82 42.90 -19.69
C LYS A 924 -15.36 42.76 -18.23
N GLY A 925 -14.63 41.71 -17.90
CA GLY A 925 -14.11 41.55 -16.55
C GLY A 925 -13.27 40.30 -16.32
N ASN A 926 -12.72 40.18 -15.12
CA ASN A 926 -11.94 39.04 -14.61
C ASN A 926 -12.83 38.29 -13.60
N GLN A 927 -13.80 37.49 -14.07
CA GLN A 927 -14.67 36.68 -13.19
C GLN A 927 -14.52 35.22 -13.55
N ARG A 928 -14.36 34.42 -12.51
CA ARG A 928 -14.45 32.98 -12.55
C ARG A 928 -15.92 32.58 -12.40
N ASN A 929 -16.34 31.50 -13.06
CA ASN A 929 -17.65 30.91 -12.81
C ASN A 929 -17.55 29.78 -11.77
N TRP A 930 -18.71 29.31 -11.28
CA TRP A 930 -18.74 28.34 -10.20
C TRP A 930 -18.19 26.97 -10.64
N ALA A 931 -18.43 26.55 -11.87
CA ALA A 931 -17.84 25.33 -12.41
C ALA A 931 -16.30 25.40 -12.39
N SER A 932 -15.70 26.50 -12.89
CA SER A 932 -14.25 26.71 -12.86
C SER A 932 -13.69 26.71 -11.45
N ARG A 933 -14.38 27.30 -10.46
CA ARG A 933 -13.93 27.22 -9.06
C ARG A 933 -13.75 25.79 -8.57
N ILE A 934 -14.73 24.92 -8.84
CA ILE A 934 -14.68 23.53 -8.39
C ILE A 934 -13.51 22.81 -9.08
N ILE A 935 -13.36 23.01 -10.39
CA ILE A 935 -12.29 22.39 -11.17
C ILE A 935 -10.90 22.88 -10.73
N GLU A 936 -10.73 24.18 -10.52
CA GLU A 936 -9.47 24.77 -10.07
C GLU A 936 -9.08 24.29 -8.67
N ASN A 937 -10.03 24.30 -7.73
CA ASN A 937 -9.76 23.83 -6.38
C ASN A 937 -9.54 22.31 -6.31
N ALA A 938 -10.18 21.53 -7.20
CA ALA A 938 -9.88 20.12 -7.37
C ALA A 938 -8.43 19.91 -7.84
N GLY A 939 -7.98 20.68 -8.83
CA GLY A 939 -6.59 20.70 -9.31
C GLY A 939 -5.58 20.94 -8.19
N ILE A 940 -5.80 21.98 -7.39
CA ILE A 940 -4.93 22.35 -6.26
C ILE A 940 -4.91 21.25 -5.19
N ASN A 941 -6.07 20.68 -4.87
CA ASN A 941 -6.18 19.65 -3.83
C ASN A 941 -5.53 18.34 -4.24
N ALA A 942 -5.74 17.88 -5.49
CA ALA A 942 -5.07 16.70 -6.00
C ALA A 942 -3.54 16.86 -5.90
N PHE A 943 -3.03 18.02 -6.29
CA PHE A 943 -1.61 18.30 -6.16
C PHE A 943 -1.12 18.30 -4.70
N THR A 944 -1.72 19.12 -3.84
CA THR A 944 -1.24 19.31 -2.46
C THR A 944 -1.36 18.05 -1.60
N GLN A 945 -2.32 17.16 -1.88
CA GLN A 945 -2.53 15.93 -1.13
C GLN A 945 -1.60 14.80 -1.58
N PHE A 946 -1.16 14.78 -2.84
CA PHE A 946 -0.32 13.71 -3.40
C PHE A 946 1.11 14.14 -3.76
N ALA A 947 1.47 15.40 -3.58
CA ALA A 947 2.85 15.85 -3.66
C ALA A 947 3.66 15.28 -2.47
N PRO A 948 4.92 14.84 -2.71
CA PRO A 948 5.85 14.58 -1.62
C PRO A 948 5.93 15.81 -0.71
N LYS A 949 6.07 15.63 0.61
CA LYS A 949 6.15 16.75 1.57
C LYS A 949 7.27 17.72 1.14
N GLY A 950 6.88 18.79 0.46
CA GLY A 950 7.73 19.92 0.11
C GLY A 950 8.01 20.79 1.35
N PRO A 951 8.76 21.90 1.18
CA PRO A 951 8.99 22.85 2.27
C PRO A 951 7.67 23.29 2.92
N ALA A 952 7.70 23.52 4.23
CA ALA A 952 6.53 23.70 5.10
C ALA A 952 5.51 24.80 4.69
N THR A 953 5.81 25.61 3.68
CA THR A 953 4.89 26.60 3.09
C THR A 953 3.80 25.99 2.20
N TRP A 954 3.88 24.70 1.89
CA TRP A 954 2.91 23.98 1.05
C TRP A 954 1.70 23.43 1.84
N GLY A 955 1.63 23.70 3.15
CA GLY A 955 0.68 23.11 4.08
C GLY A 955 -0.76 23.62 4.03
N HIS A 956 -1.12 24.46 3.06
CA HIS A 956 -2.50 24.95 2.91
C HIS A 956 -3.28 24.06 1.94
N ARG A 957 -4.25 23.29 2.45
CA ARG A 957 -5.16 22.41 1.68
C ARG A 957 -6.15 23.17 0.78
N TYR A 958 -6.09 24.49 0.76
CA TYR A 958 -7.05 25.35 0.08
C TYR A 958 -6.37 26.67 -0.28
N ILE A 959 -6.91 27.40 -1.27
CA ILE A 959 -6.70 28.86 -1.37
C ILE A 959 -7.48 29.50 -0.22
N GLY A 960 -7.02 29.21 0.99
CA GLY A 960 -7.44 29.92 2.17
C GLY A 960 -6.97 31.35 2.02
N ARG A 961 -7.81 32.26 2.49
CA ARG A 961 -7.28 33.52 2.92
C ARG A 961 -6.32 33.23 4.09
N ASP A 962 -5.16 33.84 4.10
CA ASP A 962 -4.31 33.88 5.29
C ASP A 962 -5.11 34.46 6.48
N ARG A 963 -4.51 34.50 7.67
CA ARG A 963 -5.16 35.10 8.85
C ARG A 963 -5.60 36.56 8.65
N ASN A 964 -5.11 37.23 7.60
CA ASN A 964 -5.39 38.62 7.28
C ASN A 964 -6.41 38.79 6.14
N GLY A 965 -6.92 37.70 5.55
CA GLY A 965 -7.85 37.82 4.44
C GLY A 965 -7.22 37.78 3.04
N ASN A 966 -5.90 37.56 2.91
CA ASN A 966 -5.19 37.55 1.62
C ASN A 966 -5.15 36.15 1.03
N GLY A 967 -5.45 35.98 -0.26
CA GLY A 967 -5.36 34.67 -0.91
C GLY A 967 -3.93 34.11 -0.86
N VAL A 968 -3.75 32.91 -0.27
CA VAL A 968 -2.48 32.21 -0.33
C VAL A 968 -2.31 31.61 -1.72
N ASN A 969 -1.27 32.04 -2.44
CA ASN A 969 -0.97 31.54 -3.79
C ASN A 969 -0.24 30.18 -3.70
N PRO A 970 -0.83 29.07 -4.14
CA PRO A 970 -0.10 27.82 -4.28
C PRO A 970 0.91 27.98 -5.41
N ILE A 971 2.19 28.15 -5.05
CA ILE A 971 3.29 28.19 -6.00
C ILE A 971 3.43 26.79 -6.63
N MET A 972 2.73 26.55 -7.73
CA MET A 972 2.87 25.35 -8.57
C MET A 972 3.61 25.73 -9.85
N GLY A 973 4.77 25.12 -10.06
CA GLY A 973 5.52 25.21 -11.30
C GLY A 973 4.92 24.30 -12.40
N GLY A 974 5.58 24.28 -13.55
CA GLY A 974 5.18 23.45 -14.70
C GLY A 974 4.99 21.97 -14.37
N PRO A 975 5.99 21.30 -13.77
CA PRO A 975 5.88 19.89 -13.40
C PRO A 975 4.71 19.60 -12.45
N GLU A 976 4.44 20.50 -11.52
CA GLU A 976 3.33 20.40 -10.56
C GLU A 976 1.97 20.45 -11.27
N ILE A 977 1.79 21.39 -12.21
CA ILE A 977 0.57 21.51 -13.02
C ILE A 977 0.36 20.27 -13.87
N GLN A 978 1.41 19.82 -14.57
CA GLN A 978 1.35 18.62 -15.41
C GLN A 978 0.96 17.39 -14.59
N LYS A 979 1.52 17.26 -13.38
CA LYS A 979 1.15 16.18 -12.46
C LYS A 979 -0.31 16.27 -12.02
N ALA A 980 -0.79 17.45 -11.64
CA ALA A 980 -2.19 17.64 -11.23
C ALA A 980 -3.17 17.28 -12.36
N VAL A 981 -2.90 17.76 -13.58
CA VAL A 981 -3.69 17.47 -14.79
C VAL A 981 -3.68 15.97 -15.10
N LYS A 982 -2.52 15.32 -15.03
CA LYS A 982 -2.37 13.89 -15.25
C LYS A 982 -3.10 13.07 -14.19
N GLU A 983 -2.97 13.41 -12.91
CA GLU A 983 -3.62 12.68 -11.83
C GLU A 983 -5.14 12.79 -11.91
N LEU A 984 -5.69 14.00 -12.10
CA LEU A 984 -7.14 14.20 -12.15
C LEU A 984 -7.78 13.77 -13.46
N TRP A 985 -7.16 14.10 -14.59
CA TRP A 985 -7.82 14.03 -15.89
C TRP A 985 -7.12 13.07 -16.87
N GLY A 986 -5.98 12.51 -16.49
CA GLY A 986 -5.29 11.46 -17.25
C GLY A 986 -4.52 11.94 -18.48
N GLY A 987 -4.51 13.24 -18.75
CA GLY A 987 -3.83 13.83 -19.90
C GLY A 987 -2.43 14.33 -19.57
N ASP A 988 -1.50 14.16 -20.50
CA ASP A 988 -0.17 14.79 -20.44
C ASP A 988 -0.25 16.18 -21.08
N MET A 989 -0.47 17.21 -20.25
CA MET A 989 -0.54 18.59 -20.73
C MET A 989 0.85 19.10 -21.16
N PRO A 990 1.02 19.58 -22.40
CA PRO A 990 2.26 20.21 -22.81
C PRO A 990 2.47 21.53 -22.05
N TYR A 991 3.69 21.73 -21.56
CA TYR A 991 4.07 22.90 -20.78
C TYR A 991 5.47 23.36 -21.18
N ILE A 992 5.67 24.67 -21.31
CA ILE A 992 6.97 25.28 -21.59
C ILE A 992 7.50 25.87 -20.28
N ASP A 993 8.72 25.53 -19.88
CA ASP A 993 9.29 26.00 -18.61
C ASP A 993 9.61 27.50 -18.60
N HIS A 994 9.63 28.10 -17.40
CA HIS A 994 9.79 29.55 -17.17
C HIS A 994 11.08 30.18 -17.68
N ASN A 995 12.12 29.38 -17.92
CA ASN A 995 13.39 29.85 -18.47
C ASN A 995 13.62 29.37 -19.91
N VAL A 996 12.59 28.86 -20.57
CA VAL A 996 12.68 28.30 -21.92
C VAL A 996 11.90 29.18 -22.90
N ALA A 997 12.62 29.77 -23.85
CA ALA A 997 12.03 30.45 -24.99
C ALA A 997 11.67 29.39 -26.05
N PRO A 998 10.38 29.13 -26.34
CA PRO A 998 10.01 28.08 -27.28
C PRO A 998 10.44 28.45 -28.69
N SER A 999 11.10 27.52 -29.40
CA SER A 999 11.46 27.75 -30.79
C SER A 999 10.23 27.65 -31.70
N ALA A 1000 10.27 28.32 -32.86
CA ALA A 1000 9.25 28.15 -33.89
C ALA A 1000 9.09 26.66 -34.26
N GLU A 1001 10.20 25.93 -34.41
CA GLU A 1001 10.17 24.50 -34.73
C GLU A 1001 9.45 23.66 -33.68
N GLN A 1002 9.69 23.92 -32.39
CA GLN A 1002 9.03 23.25 -31.29
C GLN A 1002 7.51 23.49 -31.31
N LEU A 1003 7.08 24.74 -31.48
CA LEU A 1003 5.65 25.08 -31.55
C LEU A 1003 4.96 24.42 -32.75
N TRP A 1004 5.63 24.40 -33.91
CA TRP A 1004 5.13 23.70 -35.09
C TRP A 1004 5.13 22.17 -34.91
N ALA A 1005 6.05 21.61 -34.14
CA ALA A 1005 6.02 20.18 -33.77
C ALA A 1005 4.79 19.87 -32.92
N TYR A 1006 4.53 20.67 -31.89
CA TYR A 1006 3.30 20.54 -31.09
C TYR A 1006 2.04 20.67 -31.95
N LYS A 1007 2.02 21.54 -32.98
CA LYS A 1007 0.87 21.62 -33.91
C LYS A 1007 0.68 20.33 -34.69
N ARG A 1008 1.75 19.81 -35.29
CA ARG A 1008 1.71 18.57 -36.09
C ARG A 1008 1.31 17.34 -35.28
N GLU A 1009 1.72 17.29 -34.01
CA GLU A 1009 1.35 16.21 -33.09
C GLU A 1009 -0.04 16.40 -32.48
N GLY A 1010 -0.72 17.50 -32.83
CA GLY A 1010 -2.00 17.89 -32.29
C GLY A 1010 -1.94 18.00 -30.79
N ASN A 1011 -1.01 18.78 -30.23
CA ASN A 1011 -0.70 18.92 -28.80
C ASN A 1011 -1.15 20.28 -28.19
N PHE A 1012 -1.94 21.11 -28.90
CA PHE A 1012 -2.54 22.33 -28.34
C PHE A 1012 -3.83 22.08 -27.54
N PRO A 1013 -4.11 22.81 -26.44
CA PRO A 1013 -3.39 23.98 -25.95
C PRO A 1013 -2.15 23.65 -25.09
N ILE A 1014 -1.27 24.64 -24.90
CA ILE A 1014 0.03 24.52 -24.19
C ILE A 1014 0.10 25.58 -23.09
N GLY A 1015 0.56 25.20 -21.90
CA GLY A 1015 0.84 26.17 -20.83
C GLY A 1015 2.19 26.86 -20.98
N ILE A 1016 2.24 28.17 -20.77
CA ILE A 1016 3.47 28.95 -20.79
C ILE A 1016 3.50 30.01 -19.67
N PRO A 1017 4.52 30.02 -18.80
CA PRO A 1017 4.74 31.07 -17.83
C PRO A 1017 5.26 32.35 -18.51
N THR A 1018 4.73 33.48 -18.04
CA THR A 1018 5.02 34.85 -18.47
C THR A 1018 5.15 35.73 -17.21
N LEU A 1019 5.60 36.97 -17.39
CA LEU A 1019 5.82 37.93 -16.32
C LEU A 1019 4.74 39.01 -16.35
N TYR A 1020 4.07 39.21 -15.21
CA TYR A 1020 3.08 40.26 -15.05
C TYR A 1020 3.78 41.58 -14.66
N GLY A 1021 4.28 42.27 -15.69
CA GLY A 1021 4.87 43.60 -15.56
C GLY A 1021 6.16 43.67 -14.74
N TYR A 1022 6.71 44.88 -14.70
CA TYR A 1022 7.77 45.26 -13.79
C TYR A 1022 7.14 46.13 -12.70
N ASN A 1023 7.47 45.90 -11.43
CA ASN A 1023 7.11 46.87 -10.41
C ASN A 1023 7.83 48.21 -10.68
N GLN A 1024 7.44 49.27 -9.95
CA GLN A 1024 8.06 50.61 -10.07
C GLN A 1024 9.60 50.63 -9.90
N TYR A 1025 10.19 49.55 -9.37
CA TYR A 1025 11.63 49.36 -9.19
C TYR A 1025 12.30 48.50 -10.28
N ARG A 1026 11.59 48.17 -11.37
CA ARG A 1026 12.03 47.21 -12.40
C ARG A 1026 12.41 45.83 -11.86
N GLN A 1027 11.85 45.46 -10.71
CA GLN A 1027 11.91 44.08 -10.23
C GLN A 1027 10.69 43.33 -10.76
N LEU A 1028 10.90 42.06 -11.11
CA LEU A 1028 9.89 41.14 -11.62
C LEU A 1028 8.76 41.05 -10.58
N SER A 1029 7.57 41.55 -10.91
CA SER A 1029 6.50 41.66 -9.90
C SER A 1029 5.87 40.31 -9.59
N GLU A 1030 5.39 39.56 -10.58
CA GLU A 1030 4.67 38.29 -10.35
C GLU A 1030 4.76 37.35 -11.56
N GLN A 1031 4.86 36.03 -11.32
CA GLN A 1031 4.77 35.01 -12.36
C GLN A 1031 3.30 34.76 -12.72
N HIS A 1032 3.00 34.64 -14.00
CA HIS A 1032 1.65 34.39 -14.52
C HIS A 1032 1.69 33.29 -15.58
N VAL A 1033 0.77 32.33 -15.56
CA VAL A 1033 0.69 31.28 -16.59
C VAL A 1033 -0.40 31.63 -17.60
N GLN A 1034 -0.02 31.63 -18.87
CA GLN A 1034 -0.90 31.87 -20.01
C GLN A 1034 -1.02 30.61 -20.86
N THR A 1035 -2.02 30.57 -21.74
CA THR A 1035 -2.29 29.41 -22.58
C THR A 1035 -2.06 29.75 -24.05
N ILE A 1036 -1.24 28.96 -24.75
CA ILE A 1036 -1.12 29.03 -26.21
C ILE A 1036 -2.14 28.08 -26.80
N HIS A 1037 -3.06 28.59 -27.63
CA HIS A 1037 -4.08 27.76 -28.29
C HIS A 1037 -3.72 27.34 -29.70
N ASP A 1038 -2.91 28.12 -30.40
CA ASP A 1038 -2.51 27.81 -31.78
C ASP A 1038 -1.21 28.51 -32.18
N VAL A 1039 -0.61 28.05 -33.28
CA VAL A 1039 0.54 28.67 -33.96
C VAL A 1039 0.27 28.81 -35.46
N ARG A 1040 0.67 29.94 -36.04
CA ARG A 1040 0.56 30.23 -37.47
C ARG A 1040 1.79 30.98 -37.99
N GLU A 1041 1.93 31.05 -39.32
CA GLU A 1041 2.95 31.85 -39.99
C GLU A 1041 2.29 33.05 -40.66
N VAL A 1042 2.78 34.26 -40.39
CA VAL A 1042 2.32 35.51 -41.03
C VAL A 1042 3.54 36.32 -41.43
N ASN A 1043 3.67 36.66 -42.71
CA ASN A 1043 4.81 37.42 -43.25
C ASN A 1043 6.19 36.81 -42.89
N GLY A 1044 6.28 35.48 -42.90
CA GLY A 1044 7.51 34.76 -42.54
C GLY A 1044 7.84 34.71 -41.04
N GLN A 1045 6.99 35.30 -40.18
CA GLN A 1045 7.13 35.25 -38.73
C GLN A 1045 6.16 34.24 -38.12
N THR A 1046 6.64 33.48 -37.14
CA THR A 1046 5.79 32.59 -36.35
C THR A 1046 5.03 33.43 -35.32
N GLN A 1047 3.70 33.28 -35.32
CA GLN A 1047 2.81 33.88 -34.34
C GLN A 1047 2.11 32.79 -33.54
N VAL A 1048 1.92 33.05 -32.24
CA VAL A 1048 1.15 32.20 -31.34
C VAL A 1048 -0.12 32.93 -30.92
N TYR A 1049 -1.23 32.20 -30.77
CA TYR A 1049 -2.45 32.76 -30.19
C TYR A 1049 -2.39 32.56 -28.67
N LEU A 1050 -2.18 33.65 -27.94
CA LEU A 1050 -1.92 33.66 -26.50
C LEU A 1050 -3.15 34.16 -25.75
N ASP A 1051 -3.61 33.37 -24.80
CA ASP A 1051 -4.79 33.63 -23.99
C ASP A 1051 -4.37 33.95 -22.54
N ASP A 1052 -4.82 35.11 -22.04
CA ASP A 1052 -4.48 35.62 -20.71
C ASP A 1052 -5.62 35.38 -19.71
N GLN A 1053 -5.36 34.47 -18.77
CA GLN A 1053 -6.34 34.01 -17.79
C GLN A 1053 -6.80 35.07 -16.78
N ASN A 1054 -6.18 36.25 -16.76
CA ASN A 1054 -6.53 37.39 -15.90
C ASN A 1054 -7.20 38.57 -16.63
N ALA A 1055 -6.94 38.75 -17.93
CA ALA A 1055 -7.24 40.02 -18.61
C ALA A 1055 -7.89 39.88 -20.00
N GLY A 1056 -8.23 38.65 -20.41
CA GLY A 1056 -8.84 38.36 -21.71
C GLY A 1056 -7.82 38.07 -22.81
N ASP A 1057 -8.27 38.00 -24.06
CA ASP A 1057 -7.45 37.55 -25.19
C ASP A 1057 -6.23 38.47 -25.44
N ALA A 1058 -5.01 37.97 -25.18
CA ALA A 1058 -3.79 38.67 -25.59
C ALA A 1058 -3.59 38.59 -27.12
N GLY A 1059 -4.31 37.70 -27.80
CA GLY A 1059 -4.39 37.58 -29.24
C GLY A 1059 -3.14 36.96 -29.85
N TRP A 1060 -2.96 37.23 -31.15
CA TRP A 1060 -1.79 36.76 -31.88
C TRP A 1060 -0.54 37.56 -31.51
N GLN A 1061 0.46 36.87 -30.99
CA GLN A 1061 1.75 37.42 -30.59
C GLN A 1061 2.86 36.84 -31.47
N THR A 1062 3.80 37.65 -31.95
CA THR A 1062 5.04 37.14 -32.56
C THR A 1062 5.92 36.49 -31.48
N LEU A 1063 6.85 35.60 -31.86
CA LEU A 1063 7.76 35.02 -30.87
C LEU A 1063 8.58 36.08 -30.12
N PRO A 1064 9.12 37.14 -30.75
CA PRO A 1064 9.75 38.24 -30.02
C PRO A 1064 8.84 38.89 -28.96
N GLN A 1065 7.55 39.07 -29.26
CA GLN A 1065 6.58 39.59 -28.29
C GLN A 1065 6.36 38.60 -27.14
N LEU A 1066 6.23 37.31 -27.45
CA LEU A 1066 6.11 36.25 -26.44
C LEU A 1066 7.34 36.22 -25.52
N TYR A 1067 8.55 36.25 -26.08
CA TYR A 1067 9.79 36.26 -25.29
C TYR A 1067 9.90 37.49 -24.41
N GLY A 1068 9.46 38.66 -24.91
CA GLY A 1068 9.35 39.88 -24.12
C GLY A 1068 8.44 39.70 -22.91
N ARG A 1069 7.31 39.01 -23.07
CA ARG A 1069 6.42 38.63 -21.96
C ARG A 1069 7.03 37.61 -21.00
N GLN A 1070 7.91 36.73 -21.46
CA GLN A 1070 8.67 35.81 -20.60
C GLN A 1070 9.88 36.47 -19.91
N GLY A 1071 10.25 37.70 -20.30
CA GLY A 1071 11.49 38.35 -19.85
C GLY A 1071 12.75 37.69 -20.40
N LEU A 1072 12.63 36.92 -21.48
CA LEU A 1072 13.73 36.19 -22.10
C LEU A 1072 14.26 36.95 -23.31
N ARG A 1073 15.57 36.85 -23.54
CA ARG A 1073 16.15 37.14 -24.86
C ARG A 1073 16.03 35.87 -25.68
N GLY A 1074 15.01 35.81 -26.54
CA GLY A 1074 14.84 34.66 -27.40
C GLY A 1074 16.01 34.46 -28.38
N PRO A 1075 16.12 33.27 -28.98
CA PRO A 1075 17.07 33.05 -30.05
C PRO A 1075 16.78 34.01 -31.21
N ALA A 1076 17.83 34.52 -31.86
CA ALA A 1076 17.67 35.37 -33.04
C ALA A 1076 16.86 34.59 -34.09
N GLU A 1077 15.70 35.11 -34.48
CA GLU A 1077 14.91 34.51 -35.56
C GLU A 1077 15.74 34.60 -36.85
N THR A 1078 16.23 33.47 -37.32
CA THR A 1078 16.77 33.39 -38.68
C THR A 1078 15.56 33.44 -39.62
N PRO A 1079 15.46 34.42 -40.54
CA PRO A 1079 14.35 34.47 -41.48
C PRO A 1079 14.26 33.13 -42.20
N ARG A 1080 13.14 32.42 -42.03
CA ARG A 1080 12.89 31.23 -42.84
C ARG A 1080 12.69 31.74 -44.26
N GLY A 1081 13.59 31.38 -45.17
CA GLY A 1081 13.40 31.65 -46.60
C GLY A 1081 12.02 31.16 -47.06
N PRO A 1082 11.47 31.71 -48.15
CA PRO A 1082 10.12 31.39 -48.61
C PRO A 1082 9.91 29.88 -48.68
N ARG A 1083 9.04 29.35 -47.81
CA ARG A 1083 8.67 27.94 -47.83
C ARG A 1083 7.87 27.68 -49.11
N ILE A 1084 8.36 26.75 -49.92
CA ILE A 1084 7.59 26.21 -51.04
C ILE A 1084 6.43 25.43 -50.42
N VAL A 1085 5.25 26.05 -50.36
CA VAL A 1085 4.02 25.38 -49.90
C VAL A 1085 3.62 24.40 -51.00
N GLN A 1086 3.95 23.12 -50.84
CA GLN A 1086 3.29 22.07 -51.61
C GLN A 1086 1.83 22.05 -51.16
N LYS A 1087 0.92 22.47 -52.06
CA LYS A 1087 -0.52 22.30 -51.87
C LYS A 1087 -0.82 20.80 -51.76
N HIS A 1088 -1.35 20.38 -50.62
CA HIS A 1088 -2.05 19.11 -50.46
C HIS A 1088 -3.54 19.33 -50.65
#